data_AF-T0QT73-F1
#
_entry.id   AF-T0QT73-F1
#
_cell.length_a   1.000
_cell.length_b   1.000
_cell.length_c   1.000
_cell.angle_alpha   90.00
_cell.angle_beta   90.00
_cell.angle_gamma   90.00
#
_symmetry.space_group_name_H-M   'P 1'
#
loop_
_entity.id
_entity.type
_entity.pdbx_description
1 polymer ?
#
loop_
_entity_poly.entity_id
_entity_poly.type
_entity_poly.pdbx_seq_one_letter_code
_entity_poly.pdbx_strand_id
1 'polypeptide(L)'
;MLGATPPPQGGSPFSPFRDYEYLTMDFGTRSHVESVSLYMNANQTLLLDSVKSLQTGLGQLPAVGDGHEMPPSTRSRRLCAQWRCDMQLWQRLRSNWDASVLWATLVAILLMLAAAFALTYIIDEQRYTNIHFGAHMLCLLPEWNATVKDTASESNIKMLSTILTLGNYLVIFVVSAFLAVQCRATRRKILANPNNTNLTSVFVLPCYDMVWFTLLVVAVYSISVMAVSITVSMQTIWAHRGAACFLIYLPTSWIMQLLPILMVQKSISKAAVQRSMLLSGAVSAVLLSVMVLDKGHIAIFFIVFHAVSIGFYTWAKFISFSRASFDYIYIVLVASSLVGILPPVMLLIRSPDEDDMYYYLYVTVTVIGNLIDCFGILGIMLTLRADTKYWLGIDYNSLHTKDPAKLYLRLIAERGMVSSFSTRTSVYDVHYMIEEFKKSMVDFSLLDLESVVAQGATAVVLRGSMQRTLRDAVPVAIKMYTSLFVTDDDVRRFSKETSLNIGLSHPNIVRFYGLCVVPPAICLVFEYCEWGSLELVLLAQNRSTTEWDLPTKLKACLDACRAVAYLHSFSPPLLHRDIKTANFLLASDAMLKLSDFGESNLMRPKNDGTMTVVGSVDFMAPEMISGGRPASAVYGTAADVYSLTMTLWHILAPGRNPWKGRSHFEVYTEVTQGRRPTIPLTLPPDCVDLLENGWAADPAKRLSVQEIAARFQTLWLLASHRQHLPRTGRLQCGSLD
;
A
#
# COMPACT_ATOMS: atom_id res chain seq x y z
N MET A 1 -44.29 60.01 35.53
CA MET A 1 -45.59 60.59 35.14
C MET A 1 -46.10 59.82 33.94
N LEU A 2 -47.28 59.20 34.12
CA LEU A 2 -48.34 58.92 33.14
C LEU A 2 -47.88 58.19 31.86
N GLY A 3 -48.28 56.97 31.54
CA GLY A 3 -49.43 56.10 31.86
C GLY A 3 -49.56 55.15 30.63
N ALA A 4 -50.31 54.06 30.56
CA ALA A 4 -51.19 53.32 31.45
C ALA A 4 -51.44 51.93 30.77
N THR A 5 -51.17 50.84 31.51
CA THR A 5 -51.97 49.61 31.78
C THR A 5 -53.33 49.31 31.07
N PRO A 6 -53.94 48.08 31.13
CA PRO A 6 -53.57 46.70 30.68
C PRO A 6 -54.82 45.88 30.12
N PRO A 7 -55.11 44.58 30.47
CA PRO A 7 -54.79 43.24 29.89
C PRO A 7 -56.10 42.47 29.44
N PRO A 8 -56.34 41.12 29.49
CA PRO A 8 -55.52 39.92 29.85
C PRO A 8 -55.75 38.62 28.99
N GLN A 9 -55.18 37.50 29.51
CA GLN A 9 -55.53 36.06 29.35
C GLN A 9 -54.76 35.32 28.25
N GLY A 10 -54.13 34.15 28.45
CA GLY A 10 -53.98 33.24 29.58
C GLY A 10 -53.42 31.90 29.06
N GLY A 11 -52.72 31.13 29.91
CA GLY A 11 -52.52 29.67 29.71
C GLY A 11 -51.18 29.19 29.10
N SER A 12 -50.33 28.62 29.95
CA SER A 12 -49.37 27.53 29.60
C SER A 12 -50.13 26.18 29.52
N PRO A 13 -49.51 24.97 29.34
CA PRO A 13 -48.15 24.55 28.94
C PRO A 13 -48.16 23.33 27.92
N PHE A 14 -46.97 22.78 27.60
CA PHE A 14 -46.67 21.46 26.99
C PHE A 14 -46.74 21.23 25.46
N SER A 15 -45.73 20.45 25.02
CA SER A 15 -45.40 19.83 23.70
C SER A 15 -46.54 18.98 23.08
N PRO A 16 -46.47 18.32 21.89
CA PRO A 16 -45.28 17.78 21.18
C PRO A 16 -45.34 17.72 19.62
N PHE A 17 -44.28 17.15 19.04
CA PHE A 17 -44.25 16.51 17.71
C PHE A 17 -45.42 15.52 17.47
N ARG A 18 -45.72 15.32 16.17
CA ARG A 18 -46.56 14.28 15.47
C ARG A 18 -47.82 14.88 14.80
N ASP A 19 -48.31 14.45 13.64
CA ASP A 19 -48.00 13.40 12.65
C ASP A 19 -48.93 13.57 11.41
N TYR A 20 -48.74 12.67 10.43
CA TYR A 20 -49.65 12.15 9.38
C TYR A 20 -49.51 12.76 7.97
N GLU A 21 -48.81 12.11 7.03
CA GLU A 21 -49.13 10.86 6.27
C GLU A 21 -50.19 11.07 5.19
N TYR A 22 -49.90 10.59 3.96
CA TYR A 22 -50.78 9.66 3.23
C TYR A 22 -49.99 8.92 2.12
N LEU A 23 -49.78 7.62 2.36
CA LEU A 23 -49.91 6.45 1.48
C LEU A 23 -49.21 6.30 0.09
N THR A 24 -48.36 5.26 0.06
CA THR A 24 -48.29 4.10 -0.88
C THR A 24 -48.02 4.29 -2.38
N MET A 25 -46.97 3.64 -2.91
CA MET A 25 -47.06 2.33 -3.60
C MET A 25 -45.72 1.80 -4.13
N ASP A 26 -45.70 0.48 -4.31
CA ASP A 26 -44.61 -0.46 -4.53
C ASP A 26 -43.91 -0.47 -5.91
N PHE A 27 -42.71 -1.06 -5.89
CA PHE A 27 -41.91 -1.78 -6.90
C PHE A 27 -42.15 -1.60 -8.41
N GLY A 28 -41.05 -1.38 -9.15
CA GLY A 28 -41.01 -1.67 -10.59
C GLY A 28 -39.75 -1.26 -11.36
N THR A 29 -38.72 -2.12 -11.32
CA THR A 29 -37.80 -2.50 -12.43
C THR A 29 -37.26 -1.50 -13.49
N ARG A 30 -35.92 -1.51 -13.59
CA ARG A 30 -35.06 -1.55 -14.81
C ARG A 30 -34.83 -0.30 -15.72
N SER A 31 -33.53 -0.19 -16.07
CA SER A 31 -32.85 0.46 -17.21
C SER A 31 -32.95 1.98 -17.33
N HIS A 32 -31.85 2.73 -17.11
CA HIS A 32 -30.74 3.00 -18.04
C HIS A 32 -31.13 3.71 -19.34
N VAL A 33 -30.45 4.85 -19.53
CA VAL A 33 -30.17 5.65 -20.74
C VAL A 33 -30.98 6.94 -20.87
N GLU A 34 -30.23 8.04 -21.05
CA GLU A 34 -30.63 9.39 -21.48
C GLU A 34 -31.22 10.38 -20.46
N SER A 35 -30.33 11.10 -19.77
CA SER A 35 -30.49 12.56 -19.60
C SER A 35 -29.13 13.23 -19.40
N VAL A 36 -28.30 13.19 -20.45
CA VAL A 36 -27.00 13.89 -20.56
C VAL A 36 -27.15 15.39 -20.89
N SER A 37 -28.35 15.98 -20.96
CA SER A 37 -28.50 17.35 -21.49
C SER A 37 -28.93 18.45 -20.50
N LEU A 38 -28.97 18.22 -19.17
CA LEU A 38 -29.51 19.23 -18.23
C LEU A 38 -28.59 19.68 -17.09
N TYR A 39 -27.31 19.31 -17.10
CA TYR A 39 -26.30 19.79 -16.13
C TYR A 39 -25.31 20.82 -16.68
N MET A 40 -25.65 21.51 -17.78
CA MET A 40 -24.84 22.61 -18.33
C MET A 40 -25.29 24.03 -17.93
N ASN A 41 -26.26 24.23 -17.04
CA ASN A 41 -26.74 25.59 -16.68
C ASN A 41 -26.78 25.93 -15.19
N ALA A 42 -25.99 25.26 -14.33
CA ALA A 42 -25.92 25.58 -12.90
C ALA A 42 -24.56 26.15 -12.42
N ASN A 43 -23.66 26.53 -13.33
CA ASN A 43 -22.36 27.15 -12.99
C ASN A 43 -22.25 28.63 -13.38
N GLN A 44 -23.34 29.29 -13.75
CA GLN A 44 -23.33 30.70 -14.16
C GLN A 44 -23.74 31.70 -13.07
N THR A 45 -24.01 31.25 -11.84
CA THR A 45 -24.45 32.11 -10.73
C THR A 45 -23.47 32.20 -9.55
N LEU A 46 -22.34 31.51 -9.57
CA LEU A 46 -21.31 31.56 -8.52
C LEU A 46 -20.09 32.46 -8.86
N LEU A 47 -20.08 33.09 -10.04
CA LEU A 47 -19.02 34.00 -10.50
C LEU A 47 -19.37 35.49 -10.40
N LEU A 48 -20.56 35.84 -9.86
CA LEU A 48 -21.03 37.23 -9.73
C LEU A 48 -20.94 37.80 -8.30
N ASP A 49 -20.72 36.96 -7.28
CA ASP A 49 -20.50 37.42 -5.90
C ASP A 49 -19.02 37.67 -5.55
N SER A 50 -18.09 37.25 -6.40
CA SER A 50 -16.64 37.48 -6.21
C SER A 50 -16.16 38.85 -6.71
N VAL A 51 -17.04 39.64 -7.35
CA VAL A 51 -16.70 40.93 -7.99
C VAL A 51 -17.04 42.15 -7.11
N LYS A 52 -17.62 41.97 -5.90
CA LYS A 52 -17.96 43.10 -5.02
C LYS A 52 -17.13 43.25 -3.73
N SER A 53 -16.18 42.37 -3.44
CA SER A 53 -15.36 42.47 -2.20
C SER A 53 -13.90 42.92 -2.41
N LEU A 54 -13.53 43.40 -3.59
CA LEU A 54 -12.16 43.87 -3.90
C LEU A 54 -12.08 45.38 -4.24
N GLN A 55 -13.08 46.16 -3.82
CA GLN A 55 -13.03 47.62 -3.77
C GLN A 55 -13.22 48.11 -2.33
N THR A 56 -12.17 48.04 -1.51
CA THR A 56 -11.87 49.01 -0.44
C THR A 56 -10.58 48.60 0.28
N GLY A 57 -9.55 49.45 0.25
CA GLY A 57 -8.43 49.40 1.19
C GLY A 57 -7.04 49.21 0.58
N LEU A 58 -6.52 50.23 -0.10
CA LEU A 58 -5.07 50.42 -0.25
C LEU A 58 -4.72 51.81 0.26
N GLY A 59 -3.91 51.86 1.33
CA GLY A 59 -3.24 53.06 1.82
C GLY A 59 -1.73 52.83 1.83
N GLN A 60 -1.06 53.44 0.85
CA GLN A 60 0.32 53.94 0.81
C GLN A 60 1.52 52.96 0.90
N LEU A 61 2.36 52.97 -0.15
CA LEU A 61 3.80 53.34 -0.12
C LEU A 61 4.31 53.59 -1.57
N PRO A 62 5.35 54.42 -1.80
CA PRO A 62 5.52 55.21 -3.03
C PRO A 62 6.40 54.62 -4.15
N ALA A 63 6.23 55.27 -5.32
CA ALA A 63 6.84 55.22 -6.67
C ALA A 63 8.36 54.86 -6.78
N VAL A 64 8.88 54.37 -7.92
CA VAL A 64 9.12 55.07 -9.22
C VAL A 64 9.54 54.07 -10.32
N GLY A 65 9.14 54.31 -11.59
CA GLY A 65 9.97 54.03 -12.77
C GLY A 65 9.32 53.31 -13.96
N ASP A 66 8.86 54.07 -14.95
CA ASP A 66 8.29 53.62 -16.24
C ASP A 66 9.32 53.07 -17.25
N GLY A 67 8.86 52.14 -18.10
CA GLY A 67 9.56 51.69 -19.32
C GLY A 67 8.74 50.69 -20.12
N HIS A 68 8.15 51.16 -21.23
CA HIS A 68 7.33 50.42 -22.21
C HIS A 68 8.07 49.27 -22.93
N GLU A 69 7.40 48.13 -23.16
CA GLU A 69 7.39 47.37 -24.43
C GLU A 69 6.34 46.22 -24.44
N MET A 70 5.55 46.09 -25.51
CA MET A 70 4.63 44.97 -25.79
C MET A 70 5.35 43.83 -26.57
N PRO A 71 4.86 42.56 -26.53
CA PRO A 71 5.67 41.38 -26.81
C PRO A 71 5.54 40.83 -28.25
N PRO A 72 6.54 40.08 -28.78
CA PRO A 72 6.35 39.28 -29.98
C PRO A 72 6.00 37.81 -29.69
N SER A 73 4.95 37.35 -30.37
CA SER A 73 4.67 36.02 -30.93
C SER A 73 4.84 34.72 -30.09
N THR A 74 3.70 34.05 -29.94
CA THR A 74 3.43 32.78 -29.25
C THR A 74 3.86 31.50 -30.00
N ARG A 75 5.04 31.50 -30.64
CA ARG A 75 5.60 30.26 -31.24
C ARG A 75 6.86 29.72 -30.55
N SER A 76 7.56 30.57 -29.78
CA SER A 76 8.76 30.19 -29.00
C SER A 76 8.44 29.46 -27.67
N ARG A 77 7.22 29.63 -27.11
CA ARG A 77 6.86 29.07 -25.79
C ARG A 77 6.64 27.55 -25.74
N ARG A 78 6.41 26.86 -26.87
CA ARG A 78 6.30 25.38 -26.85
C ARG A 78 7.66 24.69 -26.78
N LEU A 79 8.69 25.24 -27.44
CA LEU A 79 10.06 24.71 -27.35
C LEU A 79 10.74 25.09 -26.01
N CYS A 80 10.43 26.27 -25.46
CA CYS A 80 11.00 26.72 -24.19
C CYS A 80 10.40 26.00 -22.96
N ALA A 81 9.16 25.49 -23.05
CA ALA A 81 8.57 24.65 -21.99
C ALA A 81 9.22 23.25 -21.93
N GLN A 82 9.60 22.69 -23.08
CA GLN A 82 10.25 21.38 -23.16
C GLN A 82 11.69 21.44 -22.63
N TRP A 83 12.45 22.49 -22.99
CA TRP A 83 13.78 22.73 -22.44
C TRP A 83 13.79 23.03 -20.92
N ARG A 84 12.76 23.70 -20.39
CA ARG A 84 12.62 23.90 -18.93
C ARG A 84 12.29 22.59 -18.20
N CYS A 85 11.56 21.66 -18.83
CA CYS A 85 11.37 20.30 -18.30
C CYS A 85 12.67 19.50 -18.28
N ASP A 86 13.50 19.58 -19.32
CA ASP A 86 14.80 18.90 -19.38
C ASP A 86 15.81 19.48 -18.37
N MET A 87 15.75 20.80 -18.11
CA MET A 87 16.57 21.44 -17.08
C MET A 87 16.16 21.01 -15.67
N GLN A 88 14.85 20.82 -15.41
CA GLN A 88 14.36 20.23 -14.17
C GLN A 88 14.74 18.75 -14.02
N LEU A 89 14.75 17.99 -15.11
CA LEU A 89 15.23 16.61 -15.13
C LEU A 89 16.72 16.55 -14.72
N TRP A 90 17.57 17.42 -15.28
CA TRP A 90 18.98 17.53 -14.90
C TRP A 90 19.20 17.96 -13.44
N GLN A 91 18.38 18.88 -12.93
CA GLN A 91 18.41 19.27 -11.51
C GLN A 91 17.94 18.13 -10.58
N ARG A 92 16.90 17.36 -10.98
CA ARG A 92 16.46 16.12 -10.29
C ARG A 92 17.53 15.03 -10.36
N LEU A 93 18.24 14.92 -11.49
CA LEU A 93 19.37 14.02 -11.64
C LEU A 93 20.44 14.36 -10.62
N ARG A 94 20.86 15.64 -10.51
CA ARG A 94 21.96 16.11 -9.65
C ARG A 94 21.74 15.94 -8.15
N SER A 95 20.52 16.14 -7.62
CA SER A 95 20.26 16.04 -6.16
C SER A 95 20.29 14.62 -5.60
N ASN A 96 20.48 13.61 -6.45
CA ASN A 96 20.36 12.19 -6.10
C ASN A 96 21.69 11.42 -6.14
N TRP A 97 22.84 12.10 -6.26
CA TRP A 97 24.16 11.47 -6.45
C TRP A 97 24.95 11.14 -5.17
N ASP A 98 24.46 11.49 -3.98
CA ASP A 98 25.25 11.41 -2.74
C ASP A 98 25.27 9.99 -2.12
N ALA A 99 25.84 9.01 -2.82
CA ALA A 99 26.17 7.69 -2.25
C ALA A 99 27.53 7.21 -2.77
N SER A 100 28.41 6.77 -1.87
CA SER A 100 29.77 6.33 -2.22
C SER A 100 29.80 5.20 -3.26
N VAL A 101 28.78 4.32 -3.27
CA VAL A 101 28.66 3.22 -4.23
C VAL A 101 28.34 3.72 -5.64
N LEU A 102 27.55 4.78 -5.77
CA LEU A 102 27.22 5.38 -7.06
C LEU A 102 28.47 6.00 -7.71
N TRP A 103 29.24 6.74 -6.90
CA TRP A 103 30.52 7.31 -7.32
C TRP A 103 31.55 6.24 -7.69
N ALA A 104 31.68 5.19 -6.86
CA ALA A 104 32.56 4.07 -7.17
C ALA A 104 32.18 3.36 -8.48
N THR A 105 30.87 3.21 -8.74
CA THR A 105 30.37 2.60 -9.99
C THR A 105 30.69 3.48 -11.20
N LEU A 106 30.49 4.80 -11.11
CA LEU A 106 30.85 5.72 -12.18
C LEU A 106 32.35 5.67 -12.50
N VAL A 107 33.19 5.70 -11.47
CA VAL A 107 34.65 5.59 -11.62
C VAL A 107 35.03 4.25 -12.26
N ALA A 108 34.41 3.14 -11.83
CA ALA A 108 34.66 1.82 -12.41
C ALA A 108 34.30 1.76 -13.90
N ILE A 109 33.18 2.37 -14.30
CA ILE A 109 32.79 2.48 -15.72
C ILE A 109 33.84 3.27 -16.50
N LEU A 110 34.25 4.45 -16.01
CA LEU A 110 35.24 5.29 -16.69
C LEU A 110 36.60 4.60 -16.83
N LEU A 111 37.06 3.88 -15.80
CA LEU A 111 38.29 3.09 -15.86
C LEU A 111 38.19 1.92 -16.83
N MET A 112 37.05 1.21 -16.85
CA MET A 112 36.79 0.13 -17.80
C MET A 112 36.82 0.63 -19.24
N LEU A 113 36.17 1.78 -19.50
CA LEU A 113 36.19 2.43 -20.81
C LEU A 113 37.63 2.77 -21.22
N ALA A 114 38.39 3.45 -20.36
CA ALA A 114 39.79 3.79 -20.63
C ALA A 114 40.65 2.55 -20.92
N ALA A 115 40.47 1.48 -20.15
CA ALA A 115 41.15 0.21 -20.37
C ALA A 115 40.75 -0.45 -21.70
N ALA A 116 39.48 -0.40 -22.10
CA ALA A 116 39.01 -0.98 -23.36
C ALA A 116 39.65 -0.29 -24.58
N PHE A 117 39.72 1.03 -24.58
CA PHE A 117 40.38 1.80 -25.63
C PHE A 117 41.90 1.56 -25.65
N ALA A 118 42.55 1.56 -24.48
CA ALA A 118 43.99 1.32 -24.38
C ALA A 118 44.38 -0.11 -24.82
N LEU A 119 43.62 -1.12 -24.40
CA LEU A 119 43.90 -2.51 -24.75
C LEU A 119 43.71 -2.76 -26.25
N THR A 120 42.72 -2.10 -26.87
CA THR A 120 42.52 -2.17 -28.32
C THR A 120 43.74 -1.60 -29.07
N TYR A 121 44.28 -0.47 -28.60
CA TYR A 121 45.47 0.16 -29.18
C TYR A 121 46.73 -0.73 -29.05
N ILE A 122 46.92 -1.36 -27.88
CA ILE A 122 48.08 -2.25 -27.63
C ILE A 122 48.02 -3.53 -28.47
N ILE A 123 46.83 -4.14 -28.59
CA ILE A 123 46.68 -5.40 -29.34
C ILE A 123 46.86 -5.16 -30.84
N ASP A 124 46.45 -4.00 -31.35
CA ASP A 124 46.66 -3.58 -32.74
C ASP A 124 48.16 -3.56 -33.11
N GLU A 125 49.02 -3.05 -32.21
CA GLU A 125 50.47 -3.04 -32.41
C GLU A 125 51.10 -4.45 -32.50
N GLN A 126 50.48 -5.48 -31.94
CA GLN A 126 51.03 -6.85 -31.88
C GLN A 126 50.55 -7.80 -33.00
N ARG A 127 49.72 -7.36 -33.95
CA ARG A 127 49.22 -8.18 -35.10
C ARG A 127 48.75 -9.59 -34.72
N TYR A 128 47.96 -9.75 -33.66
CA TYR A 128 47.32 -11.05 -33.37
C TYR A 128 46.11 -11.27 -34.29
N THR A 129 46.29 -12.05 -35.35
CA THR A 129 45.26 -12.31 -36.38
C THR A 129 44.23 -13.39 -36.01
N ASN A 130 44.38 -14.08 -34.87
CA ASN A 130 43.63 -15.31 -34.57
C ASN A 130 42.64 -15.23 -33.39
N ILE A 131 42.30 -14.04 -32.88
CA ILE A 131 41.32 -13.96 -31.78
C ILE A 131 39.90 -13.81 -32.32
N HIS A 132 39.09 -14.84 -32.10
CA HIS A 132 37.71 -14.97 -32.58
C HIS A 132 36.72 -14.12 -31.76
N PHE A 133 36.76 -12.79 -31.91
CA PHE A 133 35.89 -11.86 -31.17
C PHE A 133 34.57 -11.47 -31.88
N GLY A 134 34.17 -12.17 -32.94
CA GLY A 134 33.11 -11.74 -33.86
C GLY A 134 31.68 -12.20 -33.56
N ALA A 135 31.44 -13.04 -32.54
CA ALA A 135 30.16 -13.74 -32.36
C ALA A 135 28.94 -12.82 -32.20
N HIS A 136 29.09 -11.71 -31.46
CA HIS A 136 28.01 -10.75 -31.26
C HIS A 136 27.63 -10.01 -32.57
N MET A 137 28.64 -9.61 -33.35
CA MET A 137 28.43 -8.94 -34.64
C MET A 137 27.83 -9.85 -35.70
N LEU A 138 28.15 -11.15 -35.65
CA LEU A 138 27.58 -12.15 -36.56
C LEU A 138 26.07 -12.30 -36.40
N CYS A 139 25.49 -11.94 -35.27
CA CYS A 139 24.06 -12.06 -35.06
C CYS A 139 23.23 -10.97 -35.74
N LEU A 140 23.86 -9.91 -36.20
CA LEU A 140 23.19 -8.75 -36.80
C LEU A 140 23.40 -8.65 -38.31
N LEU A 141 24.43 -9.30 -38.86
CA LEU A 141 24.74 -9.28 -40.29
C LEU A 141 23.79 -10.18 -41.12
N PRO A 142 23.61 -9.97 -42.45
CA PRO A 142 22.89 -10.90 -43.33
C PRO A 142 23.68 -12.21 -43.59
N GLU A 143 23.10 -13.19 -44.30
CA GLU A 143 23.73 -14.49 -44.64
C GLU A 143 24.74 -14.44 -45.82
N TRP A 144 25.02 -13.28 -46.44
CA TRP A 144 25.73 -13.25 -47.73
C TRP A 144 27.27 -13.45 -47.65
N ASN A 145 27.80 -14.08 -48.71
CA ASN A 145 29.16 -14.60 -48.96
C ASN A 145 30.33 -14.01 -48.15
N ALA A 146 30.97 -14.95 -47.45
CA ALA A 146 32.33 -15.13 -46.91
C ALA A 146 33.55 -14.41 -47.54
N THR A 147 33.44 -13.23 -48.16
CA THR A 147 34.59 -12.46 -48.66
C THR A 147 34.60 -11.03 -48.15
N VAL A 148 34.18 -10.81 -46.90
CA VAL A 148 34.61 -9.61 -46.16
C VAL A 148 36.08 -9.84 -45.82
N LYS A 149 36.96 -9.31 -46.68
CA LYS A 149 38.41 -9.40 -46.52
C LYS A 149 38.79 -8.83 -45.16
N ASP A 150 39.44 -9.65 -44.33
CA ASP A 150 40.13 -9.22 -43.12
C ASP A 150 41.15 -8.13 -43.46
N THR A 151 40.75 -6.86 -43.33
CA THR A 151 41.68 -5.73 -43.26
C THR A 151 41.90 -5.37 -41.79
N ALA A 152 43.14 -5.05 -41.41
CA ALA A 152 43.55 -4.87 -40.01
C ALA A 152 42.81 -3.75 -39.26
N SER A 153 42.21 -2.76 -39.94
CA SER A 153 41.36 -1.75 -39.28
C SER A 153 39.99 -2.30 -38.84
N GLU A 154 39.52 -3.38 -39.46
CA GLU A 154 38.23 -4.01 -39.14
C GLU A 154 38.28 -4.90 -37.89
N SER A 155 39.45 -5.43 -37.52
CA SER A 155 39.62 -6.21 -36.28
C SER A 155 39.52 -5.34 -35.04
N ASN A 156 40.02 -4.10 -35.10
CA ASN A 156 40.18 -3.26 -33.91
C ASN A 156 38.83 -2.78 -33.34
N ILE A 157 37.92 -2.36 -34.20
CA ILE A 157 36.63 -1.82 -33.75
C ILE A 157 35.70 -2.96 -33.28
N LYS A 158 35.75 -4.13 -33.93
CA LYS A 158 35.06 -5.34 -33.45
C LYS A 158 35.58 -5.79 -32.08
N MET A 159 36.89 -5.79 -31.92
CA MET A 159 37.54 -6.13 -30.65
C MET A 159 37.16 -5.14 -29.56
N LEU A 160 37.18 -3.83 -29.85
CA LEU A 160 36.72 -2.79 -28.93
C LEU A 160 35.27 -3.03 -28.49
N SER A 161 34.37 -3.30 -29.43
CA SER A 161 32.96 -3.63 -29.14
C SER A 161 32.86 -4.79 -28.15
N THR A 162 33.56 -5.89 -28.39
CA THR A 162 33.49 -7.09 -27.54
C THR A 162 34.11 -6.86 -26.15
N ILE A 163 35.22 -6.11 -26.07
CA ILE A 163 35.85 -5.74 -24.79
C ILE A 163 34.89 -4.86 -23.97
N LEU A 164 34.24 -3.88 -24.60
CA LEU A 164 33.26 -3.02 -23.94
C LEU A 164 32.07 -3.84 -23.40
N THR A 165 31.51 -4.75 -24.21
CA THR A 165 30.41 -5.63 -23.78
C THR A 165 30.83 -6.51 -22.60
N LEU A 166 32.04 -7.10 -22.62
CA LEU A 166 32.56 -7.90 -21.51
C LEU A 166 32.78 -7.06 -20.25
N GLY A 167 33.36 -5.87 -20.41
CA GLY A 167 33.55 -4.90 -19.34
C GLY A 167 32.23 -4.50 -18.68
N ASN A 168 31.17 -4.30 -19.45
CA ASN A 168 29.83 -3.99 -18.95
C ASN A 168 29.30 -5.08 -18.02
N TYR A 169 29.35 -6.35 -18.45
CA TYR A 169 28.92 -7.46 -17.60
C TYR A 169 29.81 -7.64 -16.37
N LEU A 170 31.11 -7.37 -16.46
CA LEU A 170 32.00 -7.38 -15.30
C LEU A 170 31.64 -6.31 -14.28
N VAL A 171 31.34 -5.09 -14.72
CA VAL A 171 30.87 -4.01 -13.83
C VAL A 171 29.54 -4.41 -13.20
N ILE A 172 28.58 -4.92 -13.97
CA ILE A 172 27.29 -5.41 -13.44
C ILE A 172 27.52 -6.51 -12.39
N PHE A 173 28.42 -7.46 -12.65
CA PHE A 173 28.77 -8.54 -11.71
C PHE A 173 29.29 -7.98 -10.39
N VAL A 174 30.33 -7.13 -10.42
CA VAL A 174 30.97 -6.60 -9.21
C VAL A 174 30.01 -5.74 -8.40
N VAL A 175 29.30 -4.82 -9.06
CA VAL A 175 28.36 -3.91 -8.39
C VAL A 175 27.17 -4.68 -7.82
N SER A 176 26.60 -5.62 -8.57
CA SER A 176 25.46 -6.42 -8.10
C SER A 176 25.84 -7.34 -6.94
N ALA A 177 27.02 -7.97 -6.98
CA ALA A 177 27.52 -8.77 -5.86
C ALA A 177 27.67 -7.94 -4.59
N PHE A 178 28.32 -6.77 -4.71
CA PHE A 178 28.51 -5.85 -3.59
C PHE A 178 27.17 -5.38 -3.01
N LEU A 179 26.26 -4.89 -3.86
CA LEU A 179 24.95 -4.38 -3.43
C LEU A 179 24.06 -5.48 -2.84
N ALA A 180 24.06 -6.68 -3.40
CA ALA A 180 23.30 -7.80 -2.84
C ALA A 180 23.78 -8.18 -1.43
N VAL A 181 25.09 -8.25 -1.23
CA VAL A 181 25.70 -8.51 0.09
C VAL A 181 25.40 -7.37 1.06
N GLN A 182 25.55 -6.12 0.63
CA GLN A 182 25.27 -4.95 1.47
C GLN A 182 23.80 -4.86 1.86
N CYS A 183 22.86 -5.09 0.95
CA CYS A 183 21.43 -5.11 1.28
C CYS A 183 21.14 -6.15 2.37
N ARG A 184 21.74 -7.35 2.25
CA ARG A 184 21.56 -8.45 3.20
C ARG A 184 22.25 -8.20 4.55
N ALA A 185 23.44 -7.60 4.55
CA ALA A 185 24.20 -7.27 5.76
C ALA A 185 23.58 -6.09 6.50
N THR A 186 23.18 -5.05 5.77
CA THR A 186 22.50 -3.86 6.29
C THR A 186 21.18 -4.28 6.93
N ARG A 187 20.38 -5.12 6.26
CA ARG A 187 19.17 -5.76 6.85
C ARG A 187 19.46 -6.39 8.21
N ARG A 188 20.52 -7.19 8.35
CA ARG A 188 20.90 -7.80 9.63
C ARG A 188 21.31 -6.76 10.68
N LYS A 189 22.04 -5.72 10.30
CA LYS A 189 22.50 -4.66 11.20
C LYS A 189 21.36 -3.78 11.72
N ILE A 190 20.40 -3.41 10.85
CA ILE A 190 19.20 -2.64 11.23
C ILE A 190 18.35 -3.47 12.20
N LEU A 191 18.12 -4.75 11.90
CA LEU A 191 17.39 -5.66 12.77
C LEU A 191 18.12 -5.89 14.11
N ALA A 192 19.45 -5.80 14.13
CA ALA A 192 20.24 -5.97 15.34
C ALA A 192 20.31 -4.71 16.21
N ASN A 193 20.17 -3.50 15.64
CA ASN A 193 20.25 -2.25 16.40
C ASN A 193 19.45 -1.10 15.76
N PRO A 194 18.14 -0.97 16.08
CA PRO A 194 17.22 -0.02 15.43
C PRO A 194 17.47 1.46 15.74
N ASN A 195 18.26 1.81 16.77
CA ASN A 195 18.41 3.19 17.26
C ASN A 195 19.60 3.97 16.68
N ASN A 196 20.37 3.41 15.74
CA ASN A 196 21.52 4.12 15.16
C ASN A 196 21.06 5.04 14.02
N THR A 197 21.35 6.33 14.07
CA THR A 197 20.66 7.39 13.29
C THR A 197 21.29 7.74 11.94
N ASN A 198 22.35 7.05 11.51
CA ASN A 198 23.16 7.46 10.35
C ASN A 198 22.89 6.68 9.04
N LEU A 199 21.65 6.24 8.77
CA LEU A 199 21.32 5.43 7.57
C LEU A 199 20.54 6.17 6.45
N THR A 200 20.61 7.50 6.40
CA THR A 200 20.03 8.31 5.31
C THR A 200 20.70 8.09 3.95
N SER A 201 21.85 7.41 3.88
CA SER A 201 22.67 7.30 2.68
C SER A 201 22.60 5.96 1.94
N VAL A 202 22.08 4.86 2.52
CA VAL A 202 22.30 3.50 1.95
C VAL A 202 21.06 2.62 1.82
N PHE A 203 19.84 3.06 2.14
CA PHE A 203 18.71 2.14 1.98
C PHE A 203 18.29 1.95 0.54
N VAL A 204 18.66 0.79 0.00
CA VAL A 204 17.96 0.06 -1.05
C VAL A 204 17.05 -0.92 -0.30
N LEU A 205 15.75 -0.93 -0.58
CA LEU A 205 14.77 -1.79 0.10
C LEU A 205 15.27 -3.25 0.19
N PRO A 206 15.10 -3.96 1.31
CA PRO A 206 15.58 -5.32 1.49
C PRO A 206 15.17 -6.28 0.38
N CYS A 207 13.97 -6.10 -0.19
CA CYS A 207 13.46 -6.96 -1.28
C CYS A 207 14.17 -6.75 -2.62
N TYR A 208 14.91 -5.65 -2.80
CA TYR A 208 15.73 -5.40 -3.99
C TYR A 208 17.04 -6.18 -3.99
N ASP A 209 17.41 -6.83 -2.87
CA ASP A 209 18.50 -7.81 -2.87
C ASP A 209 18.28 -8.89 -3.94
N MET A 210 17.03 -9.35 -4.13
CA MET A 210 16.64 -10.32 -5.16
C MET A 210 16.88 -9.80 -6.58
N VAL A 211 16.65 -8.50 -6.81
CA VAL A 211 16.92 -7.86 -8.11
C VAL A 211 18.42 -7.90 -8.39
N TRP A 212 19.25 -7.52 -7.41
CA TRP A 212 20.70 -7.58 -7.52
C TRP A 212 21.24 -9.00 -7.70
N PHE A 213 20.70 -9.99 -6.98
CA PHE A 213 21.06 -11.40 -7.20
C PHE A 213 20.69 -11.87 -8.61
N THR A 214 19.57 -11.41 -9.15
CA THR A 214 19.17 -11.76 -10.53
C THR A 214 20.12 -11.15 -11.54
N LEU A 215 20.46 -9.86 -11.40
CA LEU A 215 21.46 -9.20 -12.25
C LEU A 215 22.83 -9.88 -12.16
N LEU A 216 23.22 -10.36 -10.96
CA LEU A 216 24.44 -11.12 -10.76
C LEU A 216 24.43 -12.45 -11.55
N VAL A 217 23.35 -13.22 -11.45
CA VAL A 217 23.20 -14.48 -12.20
C VAL A 217 23.23 -14.25 -13.71
N VAL A 218 22.52 -13.21 -14.18
CA VAL A 218 22.50 -12.83 -15.59
C VAL A 218 23.89 -12.40 -16.08
N ALA A 219 24.66 -11.67 -15.26
CA ALA A 219 26.03 -11.29 -15.59
C ALA A 219 26.97 -12.49 -15.68
N VAL A 220 26.89 -13.44 -14.74
CA VAL A 220 27.69 -14.68 -14.78
C VAL A 220 27.38 -15.49 -16.04
N TYR A 221 26.09 -15.65 -16.37
CA TYR A 221 25.67 -16.31 -17.60
C TYR A 221 26.25 -15.60 -18.83
N SER A 222 26.18 -14.27 -18.89
CA SER A 222 26.66 -13.48 -20.04
C SER A 222 28.17 -13.60 -20.25
N ILE A 223 28.95 -13.51 -19.17
CA ILE A 223 30.41 -13.70 -19.20
C ILE A 223 30.74 -15.11 -19.67
N SER A 224 30.00 -16.12 -19.20
CA SER A 224 30.20 -17.52 -19.59
C SER A 224 29.91 -17.74 -21.08
N VAL A 225 28.78 -17.21 -21.59
CA VAL A 225 28.42 -17.29 -23.01
C VAL A 225 29.48 -16.59 -23.88
N MET A 226 29.96 -15.41 -23.48
CA MET A 226 31.01 -14.73 -24.23
C MET A 226 32.36 -15.48 -24.18
N ALA A 227 32.75 -16.02 -23.04
CA ALA A 227 33.96 -16.85 -22.93
C ALA A 227 33.89 -18.09 -23.86
N VAL A 228 32.73 -18.76 -23.91
CA VAL A 228 32.52 -19.87 -24.85
C VAL A 228 32.59 -19.37 -26.30
N SER A 229 31.98 -18.23 -26.63
CA SER A 229 32.00 -17.68 -27.99
C SER A 229 33.40 -17.36 -28.52
N ILE A 230 34.37 -17.07 -27.63
CA ILE A 230 35.77 -16.83 -27.98
C ILE A 230 36.49 -18.13 -28.35
N THR A 231 36.09 -19.26 -27.76
CA THR A 231 36.75 -20.57 -27.93
C THR A 231 36.15 -21.42 -29.06
N VAL A 232 34.92 -21.11 -29.48
CA VAL A 232 34.22 -21.84 -30.54
C VAL A 232 34.59 -21.29 -31.92
N SER A 233 34.82 -22.19 -32.89
CA SER A 233 35.15 -21.79 -34.26
C SER A 233 33.99 -21.03 -34.92
N MET A 234 34.33 -20.04 -35.75
CA MET A 234 33.34 -19.22 -36.45
C MET A 234 32.39 -20.05 -37.33
N GLN A 235 32.87 -21.14 -37.95
CA GLN A 235 32.04 -22.07 -38.73
C GLN A 235 30.93 -22.71 -37.89
N THR A 236 31.21 -23.05 -36.63
CA THR A 236 30.23 -23.67 -35.73
C THR A 236 29.15 -22.67 -35.32
N ILE A 237 29.55 -21.42 -35.06
CA ILE A 237 28.62 -20.32 -34.75
C ILE A 237 27.70 -20.05 -35.94
N TRP A 238 28.25 -20.05 -37.16
CA TRP A 238 27.49 -19.91 -38.39
C TRP A 238 26.47 -21.05 -38.58
N ALA A 239 26.86 -22.31 -38.35
CA ALA A 239 25.96 -23.46 -38.49
C ALA A 239 24.75 -23.39 -37.54
N HIS A 240 24.92 -22.78 -36.36
CA HIS A 240 23.89 -22.68 -35.32
C HIS A 240 23.47 -21.24 -35.01
N ARG A 241 23.56 -20.34 -36.01
CA ARG A 241 23.38 -18.89 -35.85
C ARG A 241 22.17 -18.48 -35.01
N GLY A 242 20.97 -18.96 -35.33
CA GLY A 242 19.75 -18.59 -34.59
C GLY A 242 19.80 -18.93 -33.09
N ALA A 243 20.25 -20.15 -32.76
CA ALA A 243 20.38 -20.58 -31.37
C ALA A 243 21.53 -19.85 -30.63
N ALA A 244 22.66 -19.60 -31.30
CA ALA A 244 23.76 -18.84 -30.73
C ALA A 244 23.35 -17.40 -30.41
N CYS A 245 22.62 -16.75 -31.31
CA CYS A 245 22.12 -15.39 -31.11
C CYS A 245 21.08 -15.30 -30.01
N PHE A 246 20.16 -16.27 -29.92
CA PHE A 246 19.24 -16.36 -28.79
C PHE A 246 19.98 -16.34 -27.45
N LEU A 247 21.00 -17.19 -27.30
CA LEU A 247 21.76 -17.31 -26.04
C LEU A 247 22.59 -16.04 -25.73
N ILE A 248 23.14 -15.38 -26.76
CA ILE A 248 23.91 -14.14 -26.59
C ILE A 248 23.03 -12.96 -26.14
N TYR A 249 21.81 -12.82 -26.68
CA TYR A 249 20.93 -11.66 -26.41
C TYR A 249 19.92 -11.87 -25.27
N LEU A 250 19.70 -13.11 -24.82
CA LEU A 250 18.79 -13.41 -23.70
C LEU A 250 19.07 -12.57 -22.43
N PRO A 251 20.32 -12.41 -21.99
CA PRO A 251 20.65 -11.61 -20.81
C PRO A 251 20.25 -10.14 -20.94
N THR A 252 20.62 -9.51 -22.06
CA THR A 252 20.34 -8.10 -22.32
C THR A 252 18.83 -7.87 -22.39
N SER A 253 18.08 -8.73 -23.09
CA SER A 253 16.62 -8.66 -23.14
C SER A 253 15.99 -8.77 -21.74
N TRP A 254 16.48 -9.70 -20.93
CA TRP A 254 15.92 -9.91 -19.58
C TRP A 254 16.16 -8.69 -18.69
N ILE A 255 17.38 -8.13 -18.68
CA ILE A 255 17.70 -6.92 -17.92
C ILE A 255 16.80 -5.75 -18.34
N MET A 256 16.62 -5.55 -19.65
CA MET A 256 15.82 -4.46 -20.22
C MET A 256 14.33 -4.56 -19.84
N GLN A 257 13.81 -5.77 -19.62
CA GLN A 257 12.40 -5.99 -19.26
C GLN A 257 12.15 -6.08 -17.75
N LEU A 258 13.17 -6.45 -16.97
CA LEU A 258 13.04 -6.70 -15.54
C LEU A 258 12.53 -5.46 -14.78
N LEU A 259 13.17 -4.31 -14.96
CA LEU A 259 12.78 -3.10 -14.25
C LEU A 259 11.43 -2.52 -14.71
N PRO A 260 11.13 -2.39 -16.00
CA PRO A 260 9.80 -1.92 -16.43
C PRO A 260 8.67 -2.80 -15.89
N ILE A 261 8.81 -4.13 -15.91
CA ILE A 261 7.80 -5.05 -15.37
C ILE A 261 7.65 -4.91 -13.85
N LEU A 262 8.77 -4.74 -13.14
CA LEU A 262 8.77 -4.48 -11.70
C LEU A 262 8.04 -3.18 -11.34
N MET A 263 8.22 -2.13 -12.15
CA MET A 263 7.63 -0.81 -11.91
C MET A 263 6.13 -0.75 -12.20
N VAL A 264 5.59 -1.69 -13.00
CA VAL A 264 4.14 -1.85 -13.21
C VAL A 264 3.46 -2.49 -12.00
N GLN A 265 4.19 -3.20 -11.13
CA GLN A 265 3.61 -3.77 -9.92
C GLN A 265 3.13 -2.67 -8.98
N LYS A 266 1.97 -2.84 -8.34
CA LYS A 266 1.46 -1.86 -7.35
C LYS A 266 2.12 -1.98 -5.96
N SER A 267 3.01 -2.97 -5.74
CA SER A 267 3.73 -3.17 -4.47
C SER A 267 5.21 -3.56 -4.68
N ILE A 268 6.01 -3.54 -3.61
CA ILE A 268 7.38 -4.09 -3.55
C ILE A 268 7.43 -5.31 -2.62
N SER A 269 6.34 -6.07 -2.55
CA SER A 269 6.38 -7.33 -1.81
C SER A 269 7.42 -8.27 -2.45
N LYS A 270 8.04 -9.15 -1.64
CA LYS A 270 8.96 -10.17 -2.18
C LYS A 270 8.28 -11.00 -3.28
N ALA A 271 6.98 -11.29 -3.13
CA ALA A 271 6.19 -11.99 -4.13
C ALA A 271 6.06 -11.17 -5.43
N ALA A 272 5.81 -9.87 -5.35
CA ALA A 272 5.75 -8.98 -6.53
C ALA A 272 7.10 -8.92 -7.27
N VAL A 273 8.21 -8.82 -6.53
CA VAL A 273 9.57 -8.86 -7.11
C VAL A 273 9.82 -10.21 -7.80
N GLN A 274 9.48 -11.32 -7.16
CA GLN A 274 9.60 -12.67 -7.75
C GLN A 274 8.76 -12.86 -9.01
N ARG A 275 7.51 -12.42 -8.99
CA ARG A 275 6.65 -12.44 -10.18
C ARG A 275 7.25 -11.63 -11.32
N SER A 276 7.82 -10.46 -11.02
CA SER A 276 8.44 -9.59 -12.02
C SER A 276 9.68 -10.21 -12.66
N MET A 277 10.48 -10.94 -11.87
CA MET A 277 11.65 -11.69 -12.39
C MET A 277 11.23 -12.83 -13.31
N LEU A 278 10.21 -13.61 -12.91
CA LEU A 278 9.71 -14.73 -13.72
C LEU A 278 9.04 -14.25 -15.00
N LEU A 279 8.20 -13.21 -14.91
CA LEU A 279 7.49 -12.66 -16.05
C LEU A 279 8.45 -12.01 -17.06
N SER A 280 9.45 -11.27 -16.58
CA SER A 280 10.45 -10.66 -17.48
C SER A 280 11.31 -11.71 -18.19
N GLY A 281 11.67 -12.81 -17.52
CA GLY A 281 12.39 -13.92 -18.15
C GLY A 281 11.54 -14.63 -19.19
N ALA A 282 10.27 -14.91 -18.89
CA ALA A 282 9.33 -15.54 -19.82
C ALA A 282 9.06 -14.67 -21.06
N VAL A 283 8.83 -13.36 -20.88
CA VAL A 283 8.62 -12.43 -21.99
C VAL A 283 9.89 -12.34 -22.86
N SER A 284 11.07 -12.31 -22.26
CA SER A 284 12.33 -12.32 -23.02
C SER A 284 12.53 -13.60 -23.83
N ALA A 285 12.24 -14.76 -23.25
CA ALA A 285 12.32 -16.03 -23.95
C ALA A 285 11.34 -16.11 -25.13
N VAL A 286 10.10 -15.65 -24.94
CA VAL A 286 9.09 -15.61 -26.00
C VAL A 286 9.52 -14.68 -27.14
N LEU A 287 9.95 -13.46 -26.83
CA LEU A 287 10.39 -12.50 -27.85
C LEU A 287 11.58 -13.04 -28.65
N LEU A 288 12.59 -13.62 -27.99
CA LEU A 288 13.79 -14.11 -28.67
C LEU A 288 13.60 -15.46 -29.36
N SER A 289 12.57 -16.24 -29.02
CA SER A 289 12.31 -17.55 -29.65
C SER A 289 12.17 -17.49 -31.17
N VAL A 290 11.71 -16.35 -31.69
CA VAL A 290 11.61 -16.07 -33.14
C VAL A 290 12.97 -16.22 -33.84
N MET A 291 14.07 -15.87 -33.17
CA MET A 291 15.43 -16.00 -33.73
C MET A 291 15.84 -17.46 -33.98
N VAL A 292 15.20 -18.41 -33.29
CA VAL A 292 15.45 -19.85 -33.48
C VAL A 292 14.61 -20.40 -34.64
N LEU A 293 13.42 -19.82 -34.86
CA LEU A 293 12.43 -20.32 -35.82
C LEU A 293 12.64 -19.77 -37.24
N ASP A 294 13.03 -18.51 -37.39
CA ASP A 294 13.19 -17.86 -38.69
C ASP A 294 14.63 -17.36 -38.90
N LYS A 295 15.29 -17.91 -39.93
CA LYS A 295 16.67 -17.58 -40.30
C LYS A 295 16.76 -16.43 -41.31
N GLY A 296 15.68 -16.10 -42.02
CA GLY A 296 15.70 -15.22 -43.19
C GLY A 296 15.56 -13.72 -42.90
N HIS A 297 15.06 -13.35 -41.70
CA HIS A 297 14.63 -11.97 -41.42
C HIS A 297 15.13 -11.41 -40.08
N ILE A 298 16.36 -11.75 -39.70
CA ILE A 298 16.97 -11.34 -38.42
C ILE A 298 17.02 -9.80 -38.25
N ALA A 299 17.33 -9.05 -39.31
CA ALA A 299 17.36 -7.58 -39.26
C ALA A 299 15.97 -6.99 -38.97
N ILE A 300 14.92 -7.52 -39.60
CA ILE A 300 13.54 -7.08 -39.38
C ILE A 300 13.11 -7.40 -37.94
N PHE A 301 13.49 -8.58 -37.43
CA PHE A 301 13.23 -8.95 -36.04
C PHE A 301 13.80 -7.93 -35.05
N PHE A 302 15.06 -7.53 -35.18
CA PHE A 302 15.68 -6.57 -34.26
C PHE A 302 15.02 -5.18 -34.31
N ILE A 303 14.61 -4.73 -35.50
CA ILE A 303 13.85 -3.48 -35.65
C ILE A 303 12.52 -3.56 -34.89
N VAL A 304 11.76 -4.64 -35.09
CA VAL A 304 10.46 -4.85 -34.43
C VAL A 304 10.65 -4.99 -32.91
N PHE A 305 11.65 -5.75 -32.47
CA PHE A 305 11.96 -5.97 -31.06
C PHE A 305 12.21 -4.66 -30.32
N HIS A 306 13.08 -3.80 -30.85
CA HIS A 306 13.38 -2.51 -30.22
C HIS A 306 12.21 -1.52 -30.32
N ALA A 307 11.46 -1.52 -31.43
CA ALA A 307 10.27 -0.68 -31.56
C ALA A 307 9.17 -1.06 -30.55
N VAL A 308 8.88 -2.36 -30.40
CA VAL A 308 7.92 -2.87 -29.40
C VAL A 308 8.41 -2.56 -27.98
N SER A 309 9.71 -2.70 -27.73
CA SER A 309 10.31 -2.37 -26.43
C SER A 309 10.12 -0.90 -26.06
N ILE A 310 10.37 0.04 -26.98
CA ILE A 310 10.10 1.48 -26.76
C ILE A 310 8.62 1.73 -26.46
N GLY A 311 7.72 1.09 -27.19
CA GLY A 311 6.28 1.15 -26.94
C GLY A 311 5.93 0.67 -25.53
N PHE A 312 6.49 -0.46 -25.10
CA PHE A 312 6.31 -1.01 -23.77
C PHE A 312 6.85 -0.09 -22.67
N TYR A 313 8.06 0.48 -22.83
CA TYR A 313 8.64 1.42 -21.85
C TYR A 313 7.79 2.68 -21.72
N THR A 314 7.29 3.20 -22.84
CA THR A 314 6.44 4.39 -22.88
C THR A 314 5.07 4.13 -22.24
N TRP A 315 4.47 2.97 -22.53
CA TRP A 315 3.23 2.52 -21.90
C TRP A 315 3.40 2.35 -20.38
N ALA A 316 4.46 1.65 -19.96
CA ALA A 316 4.78 1.48 -18.54
C ALA A 316 4.94 2.85 -17.86
N LYS A 317 5.71 3.75 -18.47
CA LYS A 317 5.97 5.09 -17.94
C LYS A 317 4.70 5.92 -17.75
N PHE A 318 3.92 6.10 -18.82
CA PHE A 318 2.89 7.13 -18.89
C PHE A 318 1.46 6.62 -18.70
N ILE A 319 1.18 5.37 -19.08
CA ILE A 319 -0.19 4.82 -19.05
C ILE A 319 -0.43 4.06 -17.76
N SER A 320 0.55 3.27 -17.30
CA SER A 320 0.39 2.47 -16.08
C SER A 320 0.59 3.27 -14.77
N PHE A 321 0.58 4.62 -14.85
CA PHE A 321 0.92 5.54 -13.75
C PHE A 321 2.15 5.09 -12.96
N SER A 322 3.21 4.70 -13.67
CA SER A 322 4.42 4.19 -13.03
C SER A 322 4.97 5.18 -12.01
N ARG A 323 5.56 4.60 -10.95
CA ARG A 323 6.18 5.32 -9.85
C ARG A 323 7.19 6.35 -10.38
N ALA A 324 7.33 7.47 -9.68
CA ALA A 324 8.18 8.61 -10.07
C ALA A 324 9.69 8.29 -10.28
N SER A 325 10.09 7.05 -10.00
CA SER A 325 11.44 6.52 -10.08
C SER A 325 11.87 6.06 -11.48
N PHE A 326 10.95 5.87 -12.43
CA PHE A 326 11.27 5.29 -13.74
C PHE A 326 12.03 6.22 -14.70
N ASP A 327 12.20 7.51 -14.36
CA ASP A 327 12.79 8.51 -15.27
C ASP A 327 14.21 8.17 -15.73
N TYR A 328 15.07 7.72 -14.81
CA TYR A 328 16.48 7.46 -15.10
C TYR A 328 16.67 6.29 -16.04
N ILE A 329 16.08 5.13 -15.67
CA ILE A 329 16.20 3.93 -16.49
C ILE A 329 15.46 4.09 -17.82
N TYR A 330 14.30 4.75 -17.84
CA TYR A 330 13.53 4.99 -19.06
C TYR A 330 14.38 5.66 -20.15
N ILE A 331 15.11 6.72 -19.81
CA ILE A 331 15.94 7.45 -20.77
C ILE A 331 17.01 6.53 -21.34
N VAL A 332 17.68 5.74 -20.48
CA VAL A 332 18.73 4.82 -20.92
C VAL A 332 18.16 3.70 -21.79
N LEU A 333 17.02 3.11 -21.42
CA LEU A 333 16.38 2.02 -22.19
C LEU A 333 15.91 2.51 -23.57
N VAL A 334 15.32 3.71 -23.65
CA VAL A 334 14.88 4.31 -24.92
C VAL A 334 16.08 4.68 -25.78
N ALA A 335 17.12 5.32 -25.21
CA ALA A 335 18.33 5.67 -25.95
C ALA A 335 19.04 4.42 -26.49
N SER A 336 19.22 3.39 -25.66
CA SER A 336 19.81 2.11 -26.07
C SER A 336 18.99 1.46 -27.20
N SER A 337 17.66 1.44 -27.09
CA SER A 337 16.80 0.86 -28.13
C SER A 337 16.80 1.66 -29.43
N LEU A 338 16.86 3.00 -29.38
CA LEU A 338 16.96 3.84 -30.57
C LEU A 338 18.28 3.60 -31.32
N VAL A 339 19.40 3.51 -30.59
CA VAL A 339 20.70 3.20 -31.19
C VAL A 339 20.74 1.77 -31.72
N GLY A 340 20.08 0.82 -31.04
CA GLY A 340 19.97 -0.57 -31.49
C GLY A 340 19.19 -0.79 -32.79
N ILE A 341 18.29 0.12 -33.17
CA ILE A 341 17.53 0.06 -34.45
C ILE A 341 18.41 0.46 -35.65
N LEU A 342 19.39 1.34 -35.45
CA LEU A 342 20.16 1.91 -36.54
C LEU A 342 20.97 0.88 -37.35
N PRO A 343 21.71 -0.06 -36.72
CA PRO A 343 22.47 -1.08 -37.46
C PRO A 343 21.62 -1.95 -38.41
N PRO A 344 20.49 -2.57 -37.99
CA PRO A 344 19.67 -3.36 -38.91
C PRO A 344 18.96 -2.52 -39.99
N VAL A 345 18.62 -1.26 -39.71
CA VAL A 345 18.04 -0.36 -40.73
C VAL A 345 19.06 -0.04 -41.82
N MET A 346 20.31 0.24 -41.43
CA MET A 346 21.40 0.50 -42.39
C MET A 346 21.66 -0.71 -43.30
N LEU A 347 21.53 -1.93 -42.77
CA LEU A 347 21.67 -3.15 -43.56
C LEU A 347 20.55 -3.34 -44.59
N LEU A 348 19.33 -2.86 -44.32
CA LEU A 348 18.19 -2.97 -45.23
C LEU A 348 18.20 -1.91 -46.35
N ILE A 349 18.83 -0.75 -46.13
CA ILE A 349 18.91 0.36 -47.10
C ILE A 349 20.09 0.19 -48.07
N ARG A 350 20.99 -0.76 -47.79
CA ARG A 350 22.23 -1.00 -48.54
C ARG A 350 21.99 -1.13 -50.05
N SER A 351 22.78 -0.38 -50.83
CA SER A 351 22.98 -0.63 -52.27
C SER A 351 24.21 -1.53 -52.48
N PRO A 352 24.28 -2.33 -53.57
CA PRO A 352 25.38 -3.28 -53.80
C PRO A 352 26.76 -2.67 -54.08
N ASP A 353 26.86 -1.36 -54.36
CA ASP A 353 28.04 -0.74 -54.97
C ASP A 353 28.93 0.07 -53.98
N GLU A 354 28.57 0.20 -52.70
CA GLU A 354 29.33 0.96 -51.68
C GLU A 354 29.63 0.08 -50.45
N ASP A 355 30.61 -0.81 -50.53
CA ASP A 355 30.79 -1.87 -49.52
C ASP A 355 31.50 -1.44 -48.20
N ASP A 356 32.50 -0.56 -48.26
CA ASP A 356 33.36 -0.29 -47.09
C ASP A 356 32.77 0.75 -46.11
N MET A 357 32.09 1.78 -46.63
CA MET A 357 31.59 2.91 -45.82
C MET A 357 30.44 2.49 -44.88
N TYR A 358 29.47 1.70 -45.38
CA TYR A 358 28.30 1.29 -44.60
C TYR A 358 28.67 0.34 -43.48
N TYR A 359 29.65 -0.52 -43.72
CA TYR A 359 30.14 -1.45 -42.72
C TYR A 359 30.88 -0.72 -41.59
N TYR A 360 31.75 0.25 -41.91
CA TYR A 360 32.41 1.07 -40.89
C TYR A 360 31.39 1.85 -40.03
N LEU A 361 30.38 2.43 -40.68
CA LEU A 361 29.31 3.14 -40.00
C LEU A 361 28.49 2.21 -39.11
N TYR A 362 28.14 1.01 -39.59
CA TYR A 362 27.47 -0.04 -38.83
C TYR A 362 28.25 -0.39 -37.54
N VAL A 363 29.54 -0.70 -37.67
CA VAL A 363 30.37 -1.10 -36.52
C VAL A 363 30.47 0.06 -35.52
N THR A 364 30.63 1.29 -36.00
CA THR A 364 30.69 2.50 -35.18
C THR A 364 29.42 2.69 -34.37
N VAL A 365 28.25 2.52 -34.99
CA VAL A 365 26.95 2.65 -34.30
C VAL A 365 26.77 1.57 -33.23
N THR A 366 27.20 0.32 -33.49
CA THR A 366 27.17 -0.75 -32.49
C THR A 366 28.07 -0.43 -31.28
N VAL A 367 29.26 0.14 -31.50
CA VAL A 367 30.14 0.59 -30.40
C VAL A 367 29.47 1.70 -29.58
N ILE A 368 28.81 2.67 -30.23
CA ILE A 368 28.04 3.71 -29.54
C ILE A 368 26.94 3.10 -28.67
N GLY A 369 26.23 2.07 -29.17
CA GLY A 369 25.24 1.32 -28.39
C GLY A 369 25.85 0.71 -27.12
N ASN A 370 26.97 0.00 -27.26
CA ASN A 370 27.68 -0.59 -26.12
C ASN A 370 28.15 0.46 -25.09
N LEU A 371 28.53 1.66 -25.54
CA LEU A 371 28.89 2.79 -24.65
C LEU A 371 27.68 3.32 -23.86
N ILE A 372 26.50 3.37 -24.48
CA ILE A 372 25.25 3.77 -23.78
C ILE A 372 24.89 2.72 -22.73
N ASP A 373 25.03 1.44 -23.07
CA ASP A 373 24.72 0.32 -22.17
C ASP A 373 25.61 0.32 -20.91
N CYS A 374 26.84 0.88 -20.97
CA CYS A 374 27.70 1.09 -19.80
C CYS A 374 26.97 1.85 -18.67
N PHE A 375 26.11 2.80 -19.02
CA PHE A 375 25.36 3.61 -18.07
C PHE A 375 24.05 2.95 -17.62
N GLY A 376 23.70 1.77 -18.15
CA GLY A 376 22.51 1.01 -17.76
C GLY A 376 22.46 0.69 -16.28
N ILE A 377 23.59 0.22 -15.71
CA ILE A 377 23.67 -0.11 -14.28
C ILE A 377 23.47 1.14 -13.39
N LEU A 378 23.96 2.30 -13.84
CA LEU A 378 23.77 3.57 -13.16
C LEU A 378 22.30 3.99 -13.19
N GLY A 379 21.64 3.84 -14.35
CA GLY A 379 20.21 4.06 -14.50
C GLY A 379 19.37 3.16 -13.59
N ILE A 380 19.74 1.88 -13.46
CA ILE A 380 19.11 0.90 -12.55
C ILE A 380 19.28 1.37 -11.10
N MET A 381 20.49 1.71 -10.67
CA MET A 381 20.77 2.16 -9.30
C MET A 381 19.99 3.42 -8.93
N LEU A 382 20.00 4.43 -9.81
CA LEU A 382 19.27 5.68 -9.60
C LEU A 382 17.77 5.45 -9.52
N THR A 383 17.23 4.58 -10.38
CA THR A 383 15.82 4.19 -10.38
C THR A 383 15.44 3.50 -9.08
N LEU A 384 16.15 2.43 -8.68
CA LEU A 384 15.85 1.71 -7.44
C LEU A 384 16.03 2.58 -6.19
N ARG A 385 16.98 3.53 -6.23
CA ARG A 385 17.17 4.52 -5.16
C ARG A 385 16.00 5.50 -5.08
N ALA A 386 15.59 6.07 -6.22
CA ALA A 386 14.43 6.95 -6.29
C ALA A 386 13.16 6.23 -5.83
N ASP A 387 13.02 4.95 -6.21
CA ASP A 387 11.88 4.13 -5.78
C ASP A 387 11.94 3.84 -4.28
N THR A 388 13.12 3.56 -3.75
CA THR A 388 13.27 3.38 -2.29
C THR A 388 12.89 4.65 -1.55
N LYS A 389 13.33 5.84 -1.99
CA LYS A 389 12.90 7.13 -1.40
C LYS A 389 11.39 7.33 -1.51
N TYR A 390 10.80 6.95 -2.63
CA TYR A 390 9.36 7.03 -2.86
C TYR A 390 8.59 6.18 -1.83
N TRP A 391 8.98 4.92 -1.65
CA TRP A 391 8.34 3.99 -0.70
C TRP A 391 8.66 4.26 0.76
N LEU A 392 9.73 5.00 1.01
CA LEU A 392 10.07 5.50 2.33
C LEU A 392 9.36 6.81 2.69
N GLY A 393 8.60 7.39 1.76
CA GLY A 393 7.94 8.67 1.98
C GLY A 393 8.90 9.87 2.00
N ILE A 394 10.22 9.70 1.89
CA ILE A 394 11.24 10.77 1.95
C ILE A 394 11.20 11.69 0.71
N ASP A 395 10.43 11.34 -0.32
CA ASP A 395 10.31 12.13 -1.54
C ASP A 395 9.54 13.45 -1.29
N TYR A 396 10.28 14.56 -1.38
CA TYR A 396 9.82 15.93 -1.11
C TYR A 396 8.82 16.48 -2.15
N ASN A 397 8.63 15.80 -3.30
CA ASN A 397 7.78 16.29 -4.40
C ASN A 397 6.33 15.77 -4.38
N SER A 398 5.82 15.34 -3.21
CA SER A 398 4.50 14.71 -3.06
C SER A 398 3.30 15.55 -3.54
N LEU A 399 3.44 16.89 -3.61
CA LEU A 399 2.36 17.78 -4.06
C LEU A 399 2.02 17.67 -5.56
N HIS A 400 2.87 17.06 -6.39
CA HIS A 400 2.65 16.99 -7.84
C HIS A 400 2.72 15.57 -8.41
N THR A 401 2.74 14.55 -7.56
CA THR A 401 2.75 13.15 -8.01
C THR A 401 1.42 12.79 -8.68
N LYS A 402 1.50 12.03 -9.78
CA LYS A 402 0.34 11.39 -10.43
C LYS A 402 0.12 9.94 -9.95
N ASP A 403 0.90 9.49 -8.97
CA ASP A 403 0.74 8.17 -8.39
C ASP A 403 -0.68 8.02 -7.81
N PRO A 404 -1.41 6.96 -8.14
CA PRO A 404 -2.80 6.79 -7.74
C PRO A 404 -2.97 6.68 -6.23
N ALA A 405 -2.03 6.09 -5.49
CA ALA A 405 -2.11 5.98 -4.04
C ALA A 405 -1.89 7.33 -3.35
N LYS A 406 -0.89 8.10 -3.76
CA LYS A 406 -0.66 9.45 -3.24
C LYS A 406 -1.72 10.45 -3.71
N LEU A 407 -2.24 10.31 -4.93
CA LEU A 407 -3.37 11.10 -5.43
C LEU A 407 -4.62 10.81 -4.62
N TYR A 408 -4.93 9.54 -4.37
CA TYR A 408 -6.05 9.13 -3.53
C TYR A 408 -5.92 9.69 -2.10
N LEU A 409 -4.74 9.54 -1.49
CA LEU A 409 -4.43 10.11 -0.19
C LEU A 409 -4.57 11.64 -0.17
N ARG A 410 -4.10 12.33 -1.21
CA ARG A 410 -4.29 13.78 -1.39
C ARG A 410 -5.76 14.15 -1.52
N LEU A 411 -6.53 13.44 -2.35
CA LEU A 411 -7.96 13.68 -2.55
C LEU A 411 -8.75 13.48 -1.24
N ILE A 412 -8.33 12.53 -0.41
CA ILE A 412 -8.90 12.32 0.93
C ILE A 412 -8.53 13.49 1.86
N ALA A 413 -7.28 13.95 1.85
CA ALA A 413 -6.86 15.11 2.65
C ALA A 413 -7.54 16.41 2.18
N GLU A 414 -7.71 16.62 0.87
CA GLU A 414 -8.45 17.76 0.31
C GLU A 414 -9.93 17.76 0.72
N ARG A 415 -10.51 16.57 0.95
CA ARG A 415 -11.86 16.42 1.54
C ARG A 415 -11.88 16.61 3.06
N GLY A 416 -10.78 17.02 3.67
CA GLY A 416 -10.66 17.26 5.12
C GLY A 416 -10.68 15.98 5.96
N MET A 417 -10.56 14.80 5.35
CA MET A 417 -10.62 13.52 6.04
C MET A 417 -9.28 13.13 6.69
N VAL A 418 -8.18 13.76 6.27
CA VAL A 418 -6.83 13.59 6.82
C VAL A 418 -6.14 14.96 6.89
N SER A 419 -5.46 15.26 8.00
CA SER A 419 -4.67 16.49 8.14
C SER A 419 -3.47 16.48 7.18
N SER A 420 -2.86 17.63 6.88
CA SER A 420 -1.90 17.82 5.77
C SER A 420 -0.62 16.97 5.88
N PHE A 421 -0.33 16.14 4.86
CA PHE A 421 0.82 15.24 4.77
C PHE A 421 2.18 15.89 5.11
N SER A 422 2.86 15.39 6.15
CA SER A 422 4.28 15.62 6.40
C SER A 422 5.02 14.29 6.19
N THR A 423 5.96 14.30 5.24
CA THR A 423 6.61 13.13 4.63
C THR A 423 7.70 12.47 5.49
N ARG A 424 7.70 12.69 6.80
CA ARG A 424 8.84 12.33 7.66
C ARG A 424 8.47 11.23 8.65
N THR A 425 8.04 10.10 8.10
CA THR A 425 7.95 8.83 8.81
C THR A 425 9.35 8.21 8.87
N SER A 426 9.80 7.81 10.05
CA SER A 426 11.11 7.15 10.22
C SER A 426 11.19 5.91 9.32
N VAL A 427 12.18 5.93 8.43
CA VAL A 427 12.54 4.87 7.47
C VAL A 427 12.71 3.50 8.12
N TYR A 428 13.16 3.50 9.37
CA TYR A 428 13.54 2.32 10.13
C TYR A 428 12.34 1.54 10.63
N ASP A 429 11.35 2.26 11.11
CA ASP A 429 10.18 1.68 11.75
C ASP A 429 9.28 0.98 10.74
N VAL A 430 9.09 1.59 9.58
CA VAL A 430 8.33 1.00 8.47
C VAL A 430 9.07 -0.22 7.90
N HIS A 431 10.39 -0.16 7.76
CA HIS A 431 11.19 -1.30 7.28
C HIS A 431 11.20 -2.48 8.26
N TYR A 432 11.40 -2.19 9.54
CA TYR A 432 11.34 -3.20 10.60
C TYR A 432 9.98 -3.89 10.57
N MET A 433 8.90 -3.12 10.52
CA MET A 433 7.53 -3.63 10.45
C MET A 433 7.25 -4.48 9.20
N ILE A 434 7.69 -4.03 8.02
CA ILE A 434 7.60 -4.81 6.76
C ILE A 434 8.28 -6.18 6.92
N GLU A 435 9.43 -6.21 7.59
CA GLU A 435 10.19 -7.44 7.78
C GLU A 435 9.65 -8.34 8.90
N GLU A 436 9.27 -7.75 10.02
CA GLU A 436 8.64 -8.41 11.18
C GLU A 436 7.37 -9.13 10.74
N PHE A 437 6.53 -8.45 9.95
CA PHE A 437 5.22 -8.96 9.55
C PHE A 437 5.16 -9.44 8.09
N LYS A 438 6.31 -9.78 7.48
CA LYS A 438 6.37 -10.16 6.05
C LYS A 438 5.42 -11.29 5.63
N LYS A 439 5.05 -12.19 6.56
CA LYS A 439 4.13 -13.30 6.31
C LYS A 439 2.65 -12.87 6.34
N SER A 440 2.36 -11.75 6.98
CA SER A 440 1.03 -11.17 7.15
C SER A 440 0.85 -9.91 6.30
N MET A 441 1.76 -9.63 5.36
CA MET A 441 1.64 -8.50 4.46
C MET A 441 0.62 -8.82 3.35
N VAL A 442 -0.40 -7.98 3.26
CA VAL A 442 -1.35 -7.93 2.15
C VAL A 442 -0.77 -7.01 1.09
N ASP A 443 -0.72 -7.51 -0.14
CA ASP A 443 -0.30 -6.72 -1.28
C ASP A 443 -1.40 -5.69 -1.62
N PHE A 444 -1.05 -4.40 -1.61
CA PHE A 444 -1.99 -3.33 -1.96
C PHE A 444 -2.65 -3.53 -3.33
N SER A 445 -1.96 -4.20 -4.27
CA SER A 445 -2.53 -4.50 -5.59
C SER A 445 -3.80 -5.33 -5.55
N LEU A 446 -4.01 -6.09 -4.47
CA LEU A 446 -5.17 -6.93 -4.25
C LEU A 446 -6.32 -6.18 -3.60
N LEU A 447 -6.11 -4.94 -3.14
CA LEU A 447 -7.13 -4.14 -2.47
C LEU A 447 -7.77 -3.16 -3.44
N ASP A 448 -9.09 -3.08 -3.40
CA ASP A 448 -9.88 -2.02 -4.01
C ASP A 448 -10.59 -1.23 -2.92
N LEU A 449 -10.51 0.10 -2.99
CA LEU A 449 -11.01 1.00 -1.94
C LEU A 449 -12.34 1.61 -2.41
N GLU A 450 -13.40 1.45 -1.62
CA GLU A 450 -14.76 1.88 -2.01
C GLU A 450 -15.16 3.18 -1.31
N SER A 451 -15.34 3.15 0.02
CA SER A 451 -15.92 4.26 0.78
C SER A 451 -15.39 4.34 2.21
N VAL A 452 -15.45 5.53 2.82
CA VAL A 452 -15.19 5.70 4.25
C VAL A 452 -16.38 5.21 5.06
N VAL A 453 -16.13 4.41 6.10
CA VAL A 453 -17.16 3.84 6.98
C VAL A 453 -17.12 4.48 8.36
N ALA A 454 -15.92 4.78 8.87
CA ALA A 454 -15.74 5.41 10.17
C ALA A 454 -14.48 6.27 10.20
N GLN A 455 -14.49 7.29 11.07
CA GLN A 455 -13.37 8.17 11.33
C GLN A 455 -13.14 8.25 12.84
N GLY A 456 -11.97 7.82 13.29
CA GLY A 456 -11.52 7.96 14.67
C GLY A 456 -10.49 9.08 14.82
N ALA A 457 -10.02 9.30 16.05
CA ALA A 457 -9.00 10.31 16.33
C ALA A 457 -7.63 10.00 15.70
N THR A 458 -7.32 8.71 15.49
CA THR A 458 -5.99 8.22 15.06
C THR A 458 -6.01 7.45 13.74
N ALA A 459 -7.19 7.03 13.26
CA ALA A 459 -7.33 6.21 12.07
C ALA A 459 -8.67 6.46 11.35
N VAL A 460 -8.68 6.20 10.06
CA VAL A 460 -9.87 6.18 9.20
C VAL A 460 -10.12 4.74 8.76
N VAL A 461 -11.36 4.27 8.84
CA VAL A 461 -11.75 2.93 8.39
C VAL A 461 -12.49 3.04 7.07
N LEU A 462 -11.96 2.36 6.06
CA LEU A 462 -12.51 2.27 4.71
C LEU A 462 -13.16 0.90 4.50
N ARG A 463 -14.25 0.85 3.74
CA ARG A 463 -14.76 -0.36 3.10
C ARG A 463 -14.01 -0.57 1.79
N GLY A 464 -13.74 -1.82 1.48
CA GLY A 464 -13.15 -2.21 0.20
C GLY A 464 -13.36 -3.68 -0.11
N SER A 465 -12.70 -4.15 -1.16
CA SER A 465 -12.64 -5.57 -1.51
C SER A 465 -11.19 -6.03 -1.62
N MET A 466 -10.94 -7.30 -1.28
CA MET A 466 -9.63 -7.93 -1.39
C MET A 466 -9.70 -9.15 -2.30
N GLN A 467 -8.92 -9.13 -3.38
CA GLN A 467 -8.81 -10.23 -4.34
C GLN A 467 -7.97 -11.38 -3.75
N ARG A 468 -8.58 -12.52 -3.41
CA ARG A 468 -7.83 -13.72 -2.94
C ARG A 468 -7.44 -14.68 -4.06
N THR A 469 -8.29 -14.79 -5.07
CA THR A 469 -8.10 -15.62 -6.28
C THR A 469 -8.57 -14.83 -7.49
N LEU A 470 -8.34 -15.30 -8.71
CA LEU A 470 -8.84 -14.63 -9.93
C LEU A 470 -10.37 -14.51 -10.00
N ARG A 471 -11.13 -15.19 -9.13
CA ARG A 471 -12.60 -15.24 -9.18
C ARG A 471 -13.30 -14.74 -7.90
N ASP A 472 -12.63 -14.73 -6.75
CA ASP A 472 -13.27 -14.39 -5.47
C ASP A 472 -12.65 -13.14 -4.84
N ALA A 473 -13.42 -12.06 -4.86
CA ALA A 473 -13.17 -10.86 -4.06
C ALA A 473 -13.93 -10.98 -2.74
N VAL A 474 -13.26 -10.66 -1.63
CA VAL A 474 -13.84 -10.72 -0.29
C VAL A 474 -14.00 -9.29 0.24
N PRO A 475 -15.14 -8.92 0.85
CA PRO A 475 -15.31 -7.60 1.44
C PRO A 475 -14.39 -7.43 2.66
N VAL A 476 -13.71 -6.29 2.73
CA VAL A 476 -12.73 -5.98 3.78
C VAL A 476 -12.95 -4.59 4.39
N ALA A 477 -12.61 -4.47 5.66
CA ALA A 477 -12.44 -3.19 6.34
C ALA A 477 -10.95 -2.85 6.40
N ILE A 478 -10.58 -1.64 5.96
CA ILE A 478 -9.19 -1.18 5.85
C ILE A 478 -9.02 -0.02 6.81
N LYS A 479 -8.43 -0.29 7.98
CA LYS A 479 -8.12 0.70 9.01
C LYS A 479 -6.79 1.36 8.66
N MET A 480 -6.86 2.58 8.14
CA MET A 480 -5.74 3.40 7.70
C MET A 480 -5.32 4.35 8.81
N TYR A 481 -4.06 4.27 9.24
CA TYR A 481 -3.48 5.21 10.21
C TYR A 481 -2.94 6.43 9.47
N THR A 482 -3.29 7.62 9.97
CA THR A 482 -3.15 8.88 9.23
C THR A 482 -2.23 9.88 9.93
N SER A 483 -1.44 9.46 10.93
CA SER A 483 -0.61 10.42 11.67
C SER A 483 0.49 11.02 10.78
N LEU A 484 0.54 12.36 10.78
CA LEU A 484 1.47 13.20 10.02
C LEU A 484 2.93 13.07 10.46
N PHE A 485 3.12 12.54 11.64
CA PHE A 485 4.39 12.13 12.20
C PHE A 485 4.11 10.78 12.80
N VAL A 486 4.62 9.72 12.18
CA VAL A 486 4.67 8.45 12.87
C VAL A 486 5.80 8.58 13.88
N THR A 487 5.40 8.75 15.13
CA THR A 487 6.33 8.68 16.25
C THR A 487 6.73 7.21 16.46
N ASP A 488 7.87 6.98 17.10
CA ASP A 488 8.27 5.63 17.53
C ASP A 488 7.15 4.96 18.35
N ASP A 489 6.37 5.75 19.10
CA ASP A 489 5.22 5.27 19.85
C ASP A 489 4.07 4.79 18.95
N ASP A 490 3.82 5.45 17.82
CA ASP A 490 2.77 5.05 16.87
C ASP A 490 3.15 3.75 16.16
N VAL A 491 4.44 3.57 15.80
CA VAL A 491 4.93 2.28 15.28
C VAL A 491 4.88 1.19 16.32
N ARG A 492 5.27 1.48 17.56
CA ARG A 492 5.17 0.50 18.65
C ARG A 492 3.73 0.09 18.89
N ARG A 493 2.78 1.04 18.89
CA ARG A 493 1.35 0.76 18.97
C ARG A 493 0.88 -0.09 17.80
N PHE A 494 1.25 0.29 16.59
CA PHE A 494 0.90 -0.45 15.38
C PHE A 494 1.46 -1.89 15.39
N SER A 495 2.75 -2.06 15.66
CA SER A 495 3.41 -3.38 15.72
C SER A 495 2.81 -4.23 16.84
N LYS A 496 2.47 -3.62 17.97
CA LYS A 496 1.77 -4.32 19.06
C LYS A 496 0.37 -4.75 18.66
N GLU A 497 -0.46 -3.85 18.12
CA GLU A 497 -1.82 -4.16 17.65
C GLU A 497 -1.78 -5.24 16.56
N THR A 498 -0.85 -5.13 15.62
CA THR A 498 -0.64 -6.12 14.57
C THR A 498 -0.25 -7.48 15.14
N SER A 499 0.73 -7.52 16.05
CA SER A 499 1.21 -8.76 16.67
C SER A 499 0.09 -9.48 17.43
N LEU A 500 -0.75 -8.72 18.15
CA LEU A 500 -1.92 -9.27 18.82
C LEU A 500 -2.91 -9.84 17.80
N ASN A 501 -3.30 -9.07 16.78
CA ASN A 501 -4.27 -9.50 15.78
C ASN A 501 -3.83 -10.74 14.99
N ILE A 502 -2.52 -10.92 14.74
CA ILE A 502 -1.99 -12.12 14.06
C ILE A 502 -2.25 -13.40 14.89
N GLY A 503 -2.23 -13.30 16.23
CA GLY A 503 -2.41 -14.43 17.12
C GLY A 503 -3.87 -14.79 17.41
N LEU A 504 -4.82 -13.92 17.05
CA LEU A 504 -6.24 -14.10 17.38
C LEU A 504 -6.98 -14.81 16.24
N SER A 505 -7.65 -15.91 16.58
CA SER A 505 -8.48 -16.66 15.64
C SER A 505 -9.64 -17.32 16.37
N HIS A 506 -10.80 -16.68 16.33
CA HIS A 506 -12.03 -17.17 16.96
C HIS A 506 -13.27 -16.63 16.20
N PRO A 507 -14.39 -17.37 16.11
CA PRO A 507 -15.57 -16.92 15.35
C PRO A 507 -16.15 -15.57 15.82
N ASN A 508 -16.14 -15.33 17.14
CA ASN A 508 -16.61 -14.07 17.75
C ASN A 508 -15.52 -12.99 17.87
N ILE A 509 -14.42 -13.10 17.11
CA ILE A 509 -13.37 -12.07 17.01
C ILE A 509 -13.29 -11.66 15.53
N VAL A 510 -13.23 -10.35 15.27
CA VAL A 510 -13.10 -9.85 13.89
C VAL A 510 -11.81 -10.37 13.29
N ARG A 511 -11.95 -11.10 12.18
CA ARG A 511 -10.85 -11.75 11.48
C ARG A 511 -9.90 -10.71 10.91
N PHE A 512 -8.64 -10.84 11.27
CA PHE A 512 -7.53 -10.10 10.68
C PHE A 512 -7.01 -10.81 9.42
N TYR A 513 -6.88 -10.09 8.30
CA TYR A 513 -6.30 -10.60 7.06
C TYR A 513 -4.82 -10.27 6.94
N GLY A 514 -4.38 -9.14 7.49
CA GLY A 514 -2.99 -8.74 7.44
C GLY A 514 -2.82 -7.22 7.40
N LEU A 515 -1.58 -6.78 7.20
CA LEU A 515 -1.25 -5.37 7.08
C LEU A 515 -0.82 -5.01 5.67
N CYS A 516 -1.12 -3.79 5.27
CA CYS A 516 -0.74 -3.24 3.98
C CYS A 516 0.01 -1.93 4.18
N VAL A 517 1.15 -1.77 3.54
CA VAL A 517 1.96 -0.54 3.60
C VAL A 517 1.73 0.25 2.32
N VAL A 518 1.20 1.46 2.46
CA VAL A 518 0.92 2.39 1.35
C VAL A 518 1.46 3.76 1.73
N PRO A 519 2.75 4.04 1.46
CA PRO A 519 3.41 5.22 1.96
C PRO A 519 2.67 6.52 1.58
N PRO A 520 2.49 7.47 2.52
CA PRO A 520 2.96 7.48 3.91
C PRO A 520 2.10 6.73 4.95
N ALA A 521 0.99 6.10 4.53
CA ALA A 521 0.05 5.44 5.43
C ALA A 521 0.37 3.95 5.66
N ILE A 522 -0.08 3.44 6.80
CA ILE A 522 -0.08 2.02 7.12
C ILE A 522 -1.52 1.61 7.35
N CYS A 523 -1.91 0.48 6.77
CA CYS A 523 -3.27 -0.04 6.82
C CYS A 523 -3.31 -1.41 7.48
N LEU A 524 -4.31 -1.65 8.30
CA LEU A 524 -4.69 -2.98 8.79
C LEU A 524 -5.95 -3.44 8.04
N VAL A 525 -5.93 -4.68 7.55
CA VAL A 525 -7.00 -5.26 6.74
C VAL A 525 -7.73 -6.30 7.58
N PHE A 526 -9.03 -6.09 7.76
CA PHE A 526 -9.94 -6.93 8.54
C PHE A 526 -11.11 -7.42 7.68
N GLU A 527 -11.84 -8.43 8.16
CA GLU A 527 -13.16 -8.73 7.61
C GLU A 527 -14.13 -7.54 7.77
N TYR A 528 -14.96 -7.32 6.76
CA TYR A 528 -16.00 -6.31 6.82
C TYR A 528 -17.26 -6.88 7.48
N CYS A 529 -17.75 -6.22 8.52
CA CYS A 529 -19.01 -6.55 9.18
C CYS A 529 -20.14 -5.67 8.64
N GLU A 530 -21.05 -6.26 7.86
CA GLU A 530 -22.05 -5.52 7.06
C GLU A 530 -23.00 -4.64 7.87
N TRP A 531 -23.34 -5.06 9.09
CA TRP A 531 -24.30 -4.36 9.94
C TRP A 531 -23.65 -3.31 10.85
N GLY A 532 -22.34 -3.12 10.75
CA GLY A 532 -21.60 -2.12 11.53
C GLY A 532 -21.52 -2.48 13.02
N SER A 533 -21.39 -1.46 13.87
CA SER A 533 -21.24 -1.64 15.32
C SER A 533 -22.57 -1.96 16.01
N LEU A 534 -22.49 -2.73 17.09
CA LEU A 534 -23.64 -3.06 17.93
C LEU A 534 -24.30 -1.80 18.50
N GLU A 535 -23.52 -0.75 18.79
CA GLU A 535 -24.06 0.56 19.17
C GLU A 535 -25.06 1.11 18.14
N LEU A 536 -24.70 1.12 16.86
CA LEU A 536 -25.58 1.59 15.79
C LEU A 536 -26.81 0.69 15.64
N VAL A 537 -26.64 -0.63 15.78
CA VAL A 537 -27.74 -1.60 15.71
C VAL A 537 -28.73 -1.40 16.86
N LEU A 538 -28.27 -1.23 18.09
CA LEU A 538 -29.13 -1.00 19.26
C LEU A 538 -29.82 0.37 19.20
N LEU A 539 -29.15 1.40 18.65
CA LEU A 539 -29.77 2.70 18.39
C LEU A 539 -30.87 2.63 17.33
N ALA A 540 -30.67 1.83 16.27
CA ALA A 540 -31.67 1.61 15.24
C ALA A 540 -32.90 0.87 15.77
N GLN A 541 -32.72 -0.11 16.67
CA GLN A 541 -33.83 -0.80 17.34
C GLN A 541 -34.73 0.15 18.13
N ASN A 542 -34.14 1.15 18.79
CA ASN A 542 -34.91 2.14 19.55
C ASN A 542 -35.82 3.02 18.65
N ARG A 543 -35.58 3.01 17.33
CA ARG A 543 -36.33 3.77 16.33
C ARG A 543 -37.23 2.88 15.44
N SER A 544 -37.05 1.56 15.50
CA SER A 544 -37.79 0.58 14.69
C SER A 544 -38.89 -0.10 15.51
N THR A 545 -39.92 -0.62 14.83
CA THR A 545 -40.97 -1.45 15.45
C THR A 545 -40.54 -2.92 15.65
N THR A 546 -39.41 -3.34 15.08
CA THR A 546 -38.84 -4.68 15.21
C THR A 546 -37.71 -4.71 16.25
N GLU A 547 -38.09 -4.84 17.51
CA GLU A 547 -37.15 -5.12 18.61
C GLU A 547 -36.59 -6.54 18.47
N TRP A 548 -35.32 -6.75 18.84
CA TRP A 548 -34.78 -8.11 18.95
C TRP A 548 -35.57 -8.91 19.98
N ASP A 549 -35.95 -10.13 19.59
CA ASP A 549 -36.58 -11.06 20.50
C ASP A 549 -35.58 -11.58 21.56
N LEU A 550 -36.11 -12.26 22.57
CA LEU A 550 -35.28 -12.74 23.68
C LEU A 550 -34.20 -13.75 23.20
N PRO A 551 -34.48 -14.74 22.33
CA PRO A 551 -33.45 -15.61 21.77
C PRO A 551 -32.33 -14.87 21.04
N THR A 552 -32.63 -13.88 20.20
CA THR A 552 -31.60 -13.08 19.50
C THR A 552 -30.76 -12.28 20.50
N LYS A 553 -31.37 -11.67 21.52
CA LYS A 553 -30.64 -10.97 22.60
C LYS A 553 -29.71 -11.92 23.35
N LEU A 554 -30.21 -13.09 23.77
CA LEU A 554 -29.42 -14.10 24.48
C LEU A 554 -28.29 -14.66 23.62
N LYS A 555 -28.50 -14.82 22.32
CA LYS A 555 -27.47 -15.23 21.35
C LYS A 555 -26.36 -14.18 21.25
N ALA A 556 -26.71 -12.91 21.13
CA ALA A 556 -25.74 -11.80 21.10
C ALA A 556 -24.95 -11.72 22.42
N CYS A 557 -25.61 -11.89 23.57
CA CYS A 557 -24.94 -12.00 24.87
C CYS A 557 -23.94 -13.16 24.91
N LEU A 558 -24.35 -14.35 24.47
CA LEU A 558 -23.49 -15.53 24.42
C LEU A 558 -22.27 -15.32 23.51
N ASP A 559 -22.46 -14.71 22.34
CA ASP A 559 -21.38 -14.40 21.40
C ASP A 559 -20.37 -13.40 22.00
N ALA A 560 -20.85 -12.36 22.69
CA ALA A 560 -20.00 -11.43 23.42
C ALA A 560 -19.20 -12.13 24.54
N CYS A 561 -19.85 -12.99 25.33
CA CYS A 561 -19.18 -13.76 26.38
C CYS A 561 -18.13 -14.71 25.81
N ARG A 562 -18.40 -15.38 24.68
CA ARG A 562 -17.43 -16.27 24.02
C ARG A 562 -16.21 -15.52 23.53
N ALA A 563 -16.37 -14.34 22.95
CA ALA A 563 -15.26 -13.49 22.54
C ALA A 563 -14.32 -13.18 23.71
N VAL A 564 -14.87 -12.73 24.83
CA VAL A 564 -14.08 -12.34 26.02
C VAL A 564 -13.50 -13.57 26.72
N ALA A 565 -14.25 -14.67 26.83
CA ALA A 565 -13.75 -15.93 27.38
C ALA A 565 -12.56 -16.47 26.59
N TYR A 566 -12.56 -16.32 25.25
CA TYR A 566 -11.43 -16.66 24.41
C TYR A 566 -10.18 -15.83 24.77
N LEU A 567 -10.31 -14.52 24.94
CA LEU A 567 -9.18 -13.67 25.37
C LEU A 567 -8.67 -14.04 26.76
N HIS A 568 -9.57 -14.38 27.68
CA HIS A 568 -9.20 -14.79 29.04
C HIS A 568 -8.61 -16.20 29.12
N SER A 569 -8.70 -16.99 28.06
CA SER A 569 -8.15 -18.35 27.99
C SER A 569 -6.63 -18.41 27.73
N PHE A 570 -6.02 -17.30 27.32
CA PHE A 570 -4.58 -17.20 27.12
C PHE A 570 -3.83 -17.30 28.46
N SER A 571 -2.54 -17.68 28.41
CA SER A 571 -1.67 -17.76 29.59
C SER A 571 -0.40 -16.92 29.36
N PRO A 572 -0.27 -15.74 29.99
CA PRO A 572 -1.25 -15.09 30.87
C PRO A 572 -2.50 -14.59 30.09
N PRO A 573 -3.64 -14.35 30.78
CA PRO A 573 -4.87 -13.87 30.15
C PRO A 573 -4.66 -12.58 29.35
N LEU A 574 -5.22 -12.52 28.15
CA LEU A 574 -5.23 -11.32 27.31
C LEU A 574 -6.42 -10.44 27.71
N LEU A 575 -6.15 -9.19 28.11
CA LEU A 575 -7.19 -8.24 28.52
C LEU A 575 -7.50 -7.24 27.40
N HIS A 576 -8.79 -7.01 27.14
CA HIS A 576 -9.24 -6.09 26.09
C HIS A 576 -9.23 -4.64 26.54
N ARG A 577 -9.73 -4.34 27.75
CA ARG A 577 -9.74 -3.03 28.45
C ARG A 577 -10.62 -1.93 27.88
N ASP A 578 -11.11 -2.03 26.65
CA ASP A 578 -12.14 -1.12 26.11
C ASP A 578 -13.35 -1.91 25.60
N ILE A 579 -13.91 -2.80 26.41
CA ILE A 579 -15.11 -3.56 26.05
C ILE A 579 -16.33 -2.63 26.12
N LYS A 580 -16.99 -2.42 24.98
CA LYS A 580 -18.19 -1.57 24.85
C LYS A 580 -18.98 -1.95 23.59
N THR A 581 -20.20 -1.45 23.49
CA THR A 581 -21.09 -1.68 22.33
C THR A 581 -20.50 -1.19 21.00
N ALA A 582 -19.69 -0.13 20.98
CA ALA A 582 -19.05 0.35 19.76
C ALA A 582 -17.98 -0.60 19.19
N ASN A 583 -17.35 -1.42 20.05
CA ASN A 583 -16.26 -2.32 19.67
C ASN A 583 -16.73 -3.73 19.30
N PHE A 584 -18.02 -4.05 19.52
CA PHE A 584 -18.65 -5.24 18.95
C PHE A 584 -19.27 -4.91 17.59
N LEU A 585 -18.94 -5.68 16.57
CA LEU A 585 -19.47 -5.55 15.21
C LEU A 585 -20.38 -6.74 14.89
N LEU A 586 -21.40 -6.51 14.06
CA LEU A 586 -22.33 -7.54 13.63
C LEU A 586 -22.04 -7.96 12.18
N ALA A 587 -21.60 -9.21 12.02
CA ALA A 587 -21.27 -9.78 10.72
C ALA A 587 -22.53 -10.12 9.90
N SER A 588 -22.36 -10.41 8.61
CA SER A 588 -23.48 -10.68 7.67
C SER A 588 -24.32 -11.90 8.07
N ASP A 589 -23.72 -12.87 8.76
CA ASP A 589 -24.37 -14.05 9.35
C ASP A 589 -25.05 -13.79 10.71
N ALA A 590 -25.20 -12.51 11.09
CA ALA A 590 -25.71 -12.04 12.38
C ALA A 590 -24.87 -12.51 13.60
N MET A 591 -23.62 -12.92 13.40
CA MET A 591 -22.71 -13.23 14.49
C MET A 591 -22.10 -11.95 15.07
N LEU A 592 -22.12 -11.84 16.40
CA LEU A 592 -21.46 -10.73 17.08
C LEU A 592 -19.96 -11.02 17.23
N LYS A 593 -19.13 -10.05 16.84
CA LYS A 593 -17.67 -10.18 16.82
C LYS A 593 -17.00 -8.99 17.52
N LEU A 594 -16.06 -9.26 18.41
CA LEU A 594 -15.28 -8.22 19.09
C LEU A 594 -14.14 -7.71 18.18
N SER A 595 -13.94 -6.40 18.19
CA SER A 595 -12.96 -5.67 17.37
C SER A 595 -12.18 -4.65 18.22
N ASP A 596 -11.19 -4.01 17.60
CA ASP A 596 -10.38 -2.90 18.15
C ASP A 596 -9.52 -3.24 19.37
N PHE A 597 -8.42 -3.96 19.12
CA PHE A 597 -7.46 -4.41 20.13
C PHE A 597 -6.35 -3.37 20.45
N GLY A 598 -6.53 -2.10 20.08
CA GLY A 598 -5.50 -1.05 20.25
C GLY A 598 -5.06 -0.84 21.70
N GLU A 599 -5.97 -1.02 22.66
CA GLU A 599 -5.70 -0.86 24.10
C GLU A 599 -5.37 -2.19 24.83
N SER A 600 -5.31 -3.30 24.08
CA SER A 600 -5.07 -4.62 24.66
C SER A 600 -3.66 -4.75 25.22
N ASN A 601 -3.54 -5.38 26.41
CA ASN A 601 -2.28 -5.63 27.13
C ASN A 601 -1.37 -4.40 27.38
N LEU A 602 -1.91 -3.21 27.69
CA LEU A 602 -1.14 -2.06 28.25
C LEU A 602 -0.67 -2.32 29.70
N MET A 603 0.08 -3.38 29.93
CA MET A 603 0.58 -3.75 31.25
C MET A 603 1.92 -3.09 31.60
N ARG A 604 2.12 -1.84 31.17
CA ARG A 604 3.23 -1.00 31.64
C ARG A 604 2.65 0.33 32.12
N PRO A 605 2.78 0.68 33.41
CA PRO A 605 2.57 2.07 33.80
C PRO A 605 3.50 2.92 32.94
N LYS A 606 2.99 4.03 32.38
CA LYS A 606 3.90 5.10 31.94
C LYS A 606 4.71 5.47 33.17
N ASN A 607 6.03 5.48 33.07
CA ASN A 607 6.94 5.84 34.17
C ASN A 607 6.84 7.33 34.56
N ASP A 608 5.81 8.03 34.11
CA ASP A 608 5.70 9.47 34.07
C ASP A 608 4.71 9.99 35.14
N GLY A 609 4.26 9.11 36.06
CA GLY A 609 3.32 9.46 37.13
C GLY A 609 1.91 9.82 36.67
N THR A 610 1.62 9.78 35.37
CA THR A 610 0.30 10.03 34.79
C THR A 610 -0.46 8.72 34.57
N MET A 611 -1.33 8.39 35.53
CA MET A 611 -2.38 7.39 35.35
C MET A 611 -3.36 7.93 34.29
N THR A 612 -3.13 7.62 33.02
CA THR A 612 -4.13 7.87 31.98
C THR A 612 -5.21 6.82 32.17
N VAL A 613 -6.38 7.24 32.63
CA VAL A 613 -7.56 6.37 32.74
C VAL A 613 -7.93 5.92 31.32
N VAL A 614 -7.72 4.63 31.03
CA VAL A 614 -8.01 4.00 29.72
C VAL A 614 -9.38 3.33 29.79
N GLY A 615 -10.25 3.62 28.82
CA GLY A 615 -11.58 3.02 28.68
C GLY A 615 -12.69 4.07 28.60
N SER A 616 -13.83 3.65 28.04
CA SER A 616 -15.02 4.50 27.94
C SER A 616 -15.72 4.59 29.30
N VAL A 617 -15.97 5.82 29.79
CA VAL A 617 -16.41 6.10 31.18
C VAL A 617 -17.64 5.30 31.60
N ASP A 618 -18.60 5.13 30.69
CA ASP A 618 -19.87 4.45 30.97
C ASP A 618 -19.73 2.95 31.25
N PHE A 619 -18.61 2.33 30.85
CA PHE A 619 -18.34 0.90 30.95
C PHE A 619 -17.27 0.57 32.00
N MET A 620 -16.72 1.58 32.67
CA MET A 620 -15.53 1.43 33.51
C MET A 620 -15.87 0.85 34.89
N ALA A 621 -15.06 -0.12 35.32
CA ALA A 621 -15.24 -0.76 36.62
C ALA A 621 -14.90 0.19 37.80
N PRO A 622 -15.58 0.08 38.96
CA PRO A 622 -15.35 0.96 40.12
C PRO A 622 -13.89 1.05 40.57
N GLU A 623 -13.20 -0.10 40.59
CA GLU A 623 -11.80 -0.18 40.98
C GLU A 623 -10.89 0.59 40.01
N MET A 624 -11.24 0.64 38.72
CA MET A 624 -10.47 1.38 37.71
C MET A 624 -10.61 2.90 37.91
N ILE A 625 -11.71 3.35 38.53
CA ILE A 625 -12.02 4.76 38.80
C ILE A 625 -11.33 5.25 40.09
N SER A 626 -11.29 4.43 41.15
CA SER A 626 -10.80 4.83 42.50
C SER A 626 -9.27 4.81 42.69
N GLY A 627 -8.47 4.72 41.62
CA GLY A 627 -7.07 4.24 41.60
C GLY A 627 -6.15 4.58 42.78
N GLY A 628 -5.41 3.57 43.27
CA GLY A 628 -4.33 3.80 44.25
C GLY A 628 -3.59 2.55 44.76
N ARG A 629 -2.66 1.99 43.96
CA ARG A 629 -1.31 1.52 44.35
C ARG A 629 -0.69 0.62 43.25
N PRO A 630 0.54 0.90 42.79
CA PRO A 630 1.18 0.18 41.68
C PRO A 630 1.62 -1.27 41.98
N ALA A 631 1.51 -1.72 43.24
CA ALA A 631 1.91 -3.07 43.67
C ALA A 631 0.74 -4.07 43.84
N SER A 632 -0.50 -3.69 43.52
CA SER A 632 -1.69 -4.55 43.66
C SER A 632 -2.45 -4.69 42.35
N ALA A 633 -1.75 -5.10 41.28
CA ALA A 633 -2.33 -5.53 40.01
C ALA A 633 -3.08 -6.87 40.15
N VAL A 634 -4.10 -6.91 41.02
CA VAL A 634 -5.26 -7.81 40.92
C VAL A 634 -6.35 -7.14 40.03
N TYR A 635 -5.94 -6.11 39.27
CA TYR A 635 -6.67 -5.51 38.15
C TYR A 635 -6.49 -6.40 36.91
N GLY A 636 -7.41 -7.36 36.74
CA GLY A 636 -7.33 -8.40 35.70
C GLY A 636 -8.66 -8.61 34.98
N THR A 637 -8.94 -9.87 34.65
CA THR A 637 -10.13 -10.34 33.92
C THR A 637 -11.46 -9.84 34.52
N ALA A 638 -11.52 -9.58 35.83
CA ALA A 638 -12.71 -9.05 36.51
C ALA A 638 -13.14 -7.64 36.06
N ALA A 639 -12.21 -6.80 35.60
CA ALA A 639 -12.55 -5.48 35.04
C ALA A 639 -13.22 -5.63 33.67
N ASP A 640 -12.67 -6.51 32.82
CA ASP A 640 -13.29 -6.87 31.53
C ASP A 640 -14.69 -7.50 31.75
N VAL A 641 -14.88 -8.31 32.81
CA VAL A 641 -16.20 -8.87 33.19
C VAL A 641 -17.20 -7.75 33.49
N TYR A 642 -16.79 -6.70 34.21
CA TYR A 642 -17.68 -5.57 34.51
C TYR A 642 -18.11 -4.84 33.22
N SER A 643 -17.14 -4.50 32.36
CA SER A 643 -17.40 -3.81 31.10
C SER A 643 -18.22 -4.66 30.12
N LEU A 644 -17.98 -5.98 30.09
CA LEU A 644 -18.81 -6.95 29.40
C LEU A 644 -20.23 -6.91 29.95
N THR A 645 -20.41 -6.97 31.27
CA THR A 645 -21.75 -6.96 31.92
C THR A 645 -22.54 -5.71 31.57
N MET A 646 -21.90 -4.53 31.52
CA MET A 646 -22.53 -3.30 31.03
C MET A 646 -22.97 -3.42 29.56
N THR A 647 -22.15 -4.05 28.71
CA THR A 647 -22.49 -4.33 27.31
C THR A 647 -23.68 -5.31 27.21
N LEU A 648 -23.70 -6.37 28.04
CA LEU A 648 -24.81 -7.32 28.09
C LEU A 648 -26.11 -6.65 28.52
N TRP A 649 -26.06 -5.74 29.50
CA TRP A 649 -27.22 -4.94 29.89
C TRP A 649 -27.76 -4.10 28.72
N HIS A 650 -26.89 -3.46 27.94
CA HIS A 650 -27.31 -2.71 26.75
C HIS A 650 -28.00 -3.58 25.68
N ILE A 651 -27.57 -4.83 25.52
CA ILE A 651 -28.22 -5.80 24.60
C ILE A 651 -29.61 -6.20 25.13
N LEU A 652 -29.71 -6.45 26.45
CA LEU A 652 -30.94 -6.92 27.09
C LEU A 652 -31.98 -5.81 27.26
N ALA A 653 -31.54 -4.57 27.46
CA ALA A 653 -32.35 -3.39 27.67
C ALA A 653 -32.03 -2.28 26.64
N PRO A 654 -32.32 -2.50 25.34
CA PRO A 654 -32.00 -1.54 24.29
C PRO A 654 -32.71 -0.20 24.49
N GLY A 655 -32.12 0.87 23.96
CA GLY A 655 -32.70 2.22 23.98
C GLY A 655 -32.60 2.97 25.32
N ARG A 656 -32.09 2.33 26.38
CA ARG A 656 -31.83 2.97 27.67
C ARG A 656 -30.38 3.42 27.78
N ASN A 657 -30.18 4.63 28.30
CA ASN A 657 -28.86 5.14 28.69
C ASN A 657 -28.90 5.45 30.20
N PRO A 658 -28.17 4.70 31.04
CA PRO A 658 -28.21 4.83 32.49
C PRO A 658 -27.62 6.16 32.98
N TRP A 659 -26.74 6.76 32.19
CA TRP A 659 -25.97 7.94 32.56
C TRP A 659 -26.36 9.19 31.75
N LYS A 660 -27.52 9.17 31.08
CA LYS A 660 -27.98 10.26 30.22
C LYS A 660 -27.99 11.60 30.97
N GLY A 661 -27.26 12.58 30.43
CA GLY A 661 -27.20 13.95 30.98
C GLY A 661 -26.27 14.11 32.18
N ARG A 662 -25.51 13.09 32.57
CA ARG A 662 -24.49 13.14 33.63
C ARG A 662 -23.13 13.52 33.06
N SER A 663 -22.34 14.28 33.82
CA SER A 663 -20.92 14.50 33.49
C SER A 663 -20.07 13.27 33.81
N HIS A 664 -18.89 13.14 33.19
CA HIS A 664 -17.97 12.02 33.48
C HIS A 664 -17.66 11.88 34.99
N PHE A 665 -17.48 13.01 35.69
CA PHE A 665 -17.22 13.03 37.13
C PHE A 665 -18.43 12.56 37.95
N GLU A 666 -19.64 12.92 37.53
CA GLU A 666 -20.86 12.40 38.16
C GLU A 666 -20.96 10.88 37.97
N VAL A 667 -20.72 10.36 36.76
CA VAL A 667 -20.75 8.91 36.50
C VAL A 667 -19.75 8.17 37.40
N TYR A 668 -18.53 8.68 37.52
CA TYR A 668 -17.54 8.13 38.45
C TYR A 668 -18.03 8.09 39.90
N THR A 669 -18.64 9.17 40.36
CA THR A 669 -19.18 9.27 41.73
C THR A 669 -20.34 8.29 41.95
N GLU A 670 -21.24 8.17 40.98
CA GLU A 670 -22.40 7.28 41.03
C GLU A 670 -21.97 5.81 41.07
N VAL A 671 -21.03 5.43 40.18
CA VAL A 671 -20.52 4.05 40.08
C VAL A 671 -19.75 3.65 41.34
N THR A 672 -18.91 4.55 41.89
CA THR A 672 -18.15 4.32 43.13
C THR A 672 -19.05 4.28 44.38
N GLN A 673 -20.19 4.99 44.36
CA GLN A 673 -21.25 4.87 45.36
C GLN A 673 -22.10 3.59 45.22
N GLY A 674 -21.79 2.72 44.26
CA GLY A 674 -22.49 1.46 44.07
C GLY A 674 -23.76 1.55 43.23
N ARG A 675 -24.05 2.71 42.62
CA ARG A 675 -25.21 2.84 41.73
C ARG A 675 -24.99 2.06 40.45
N ARG A 676 -26.06 1.46 39.92
CA ARG A 676 -26.06 0.59 38.73
C ARG A 676 -27.24 0.93 37.82
N PRO A 677 -27.15 0.58 36.52
CA PRO A 677 -28.27 0.70 35.58
C PRO A 677 -29.55 0.01 36.08
N THR A 678 -30.70 0.59 35.77
CA THR A 678 -32.00 0.01 36.14
C THR A 678 -32.30 -1.23 35.31
N ILE A 679 -32.67 -2.32 35.97
CA ILE A 679 -33.01 -3.59 35.31
C ILE A 679 -34.50 -3.58 34.96
N PRO A 680 -34.91 -3.87 33.71
CA PRO A 680 -36.32 -4.01 33.34
C PRO A 680 -36.99 -5.18 34.08
N LEU A 681 -38.20 -4.96 34.62
CA LEU A 681 -39.00 -6.02 35.27
C LEU A 681 -39.41 -7.16 34.33
N THR A 682 -39.30 -6.94 33.02
CA THR A 682 -39.62 -7.93 31.97
C THR A 682 -38.49 -8.94 31.74
N LEU A 683 -37.31 -8.73 32.34
CA LEU A 683 -36.15 -9.59 32.15
C LEU A 683 -36.28 -10.89 32.97
N PRO A 684 -35.91 -12.07 32.43
CA PRO A 684 -35.90 -13.30 33.20
C PRO A 684 -35.01 -13.20 34.46
N PRO A 685 -35.43 -13.76 35.62
CA PRO A 685 -34.65 -13.70 36.86
C PRO A 685 -33.21 -14.19 36.72
N ASP A 686 -32.97 -15.23 35.91
CA ASP A 686 -31.62 -15.76 35.66
C ASP A 686 -30.71 -14.74 34.96
N CYS A 687 -31.26 -13.88 34.08
CA CYS A 687 -30.50 -12.81 33.46
C CYS A 687 -30.20 -11.69 34.46
N VAL A 688 -31.13 -11.40 35.38
CA VAL A 688 -30.93 -10.42 36.47
C VAL A 688 -29.77 -10.87 37.34
N ASP A 689 -29.79 -12.13 37.79
CA ASP A 689 -28.74 -12.72 38.62
C ASP A 689 -27.36 -12.70 37.92
N LEU A 690 -27.30 -12.97 36.61
CA LEU A 690 -26.07 -12.86 35.84
C LEU A 690 -25.52 -11.43 35.79
N LEU A 691 -26.38 -10.42 35.61
CA LEU A 691 -25.97 -9.02 35.60
C LEU A 691 -25.50 -8.57 36.98
N GLU A 692 -26.26 -8.90 38.03
CA GLU A 692 -25.96 -8.52 39.41
C GLU A 692 -24.62 -9.09 39.90
N ASN A 693 -24.35 -10.35 39.59
CA ASN A 693 -23.06 -10.97 39.91
C ASN A 693 -21.94 -10.48 38.98
N GLY A 694 -22.22 -10.12 37.72
CA GLY A 694 -21.22 -9.65 36.76
C GLY A 694 -20.68 -8.24 37.07
N TRP A 695 -21.50 -7.34 37.63
CA TRP A 695 -21.11 -5.96 37.95
C TRP A 695 -20.97 -5.66 39.45
N ALA A 696 -20.75 -6.71 40.25
CA ALA A 696 -20.54 -6.60 41.70
C ALA A 696 -19.43 -5.59 42.03
N ALA A 697 -19.61 -4.82 43.10
CA ALA A 697 -18.66 -3.78 43.51
C ALA A 697 -17.27 -4.37 43.85
N ASP A 698 -17.26 -5.52 44.52
CA ASP A 698 -16.04 -6.28 44.81
C ASP A 698 -15.63 -7.13 43.60
N PRO A 699 -14.44 -6.91 43.00
CA PRO A 699 -13.97 -7.67 41.85
C PRO A 699 -13.87 -9.18 42.12
N ALA A 700 -13.59 -9.59 43.37
CA ALA A 700 -13.44 -11.00 43.73
C ALA A 700 -14.77 -11.75 43.75
N LYS A 701 -15.90 -11.03 43.82
CA LYS A 701 -17.26 -11.61 43.79
C LYS A 701 -17.83 -11.74 42.39
N ARG A 702 -17.13 -11.22 41.37
CA ARG A 702 -17.62 -11.29 39.99
C ARG A 702 -17.46 -12.70 39.43
N LEU A 703 -18.49 -13.20 38.76
CA LEU A 703 -18.45 -14.48 38.07
C LEU A 703 -17.39 -14.48 36.97
N SER A 704 -16.80 -15.65 36.72
CA SER A 704 -15.92 -15.81 35.56
C SER A 704 -16.71 -15.69 34.25
N VAL A 705 -16.08 -15.17 33.18
CA VAL A 705 -16.74 -15.06 31.87
C VAL A 705 -17.16 -16.44 31.35
N GLN A 706 -16.40 -17.49 31.64
CA GLN A 706 -16.71 -18.87 31.26
C GLN A 706 -18.03 -19.33 31.90
N GLU A 707 -18.26 -19.01 33.16
CA GLU A 707 -19.49 -19.35 33.88
C GLU A 707 -20.69 -18.54 33.38
N ILE A 708 -20.50 -17.24 33.14
CA ILE A 708 -21.51 -16.38 32.52
C ILE A 708 -21.91 -16.93 31.13
N ALA A 709 -20.92 -17.29 30.30
CA ALA A 709 -21.15 -17.87 28.97
C ALA A 709 -21.94 -19.19 29.05
N ALA A 710 -21.60 -20.09 29.97
CA ALA A 710 -22.29 -21.35 30.16
C ALA A 710 -23.77 -21.15 30.54
N ARG A 711 -24.05 -20.20 31.43
CA ARG A 711 -25.42 -19.87 31.84
C ARG A 711 -26.22 -19.21 30.71
N PHE A 712 -25.65 -18.26 29.97
CA PHE A 712 -26.30 -17.69 28.79
C PHE A 712 -26.55 -18.73 27.69
N GLN A 713 -25.66 -19.71 27.53
CA GLN A 713 -25.86 -20.81 26.60
C GLN A 713 -27.10 -21.64 26.97
N THR A 714 -27.24 -22.00 28.24
CA THR A 714 -28.43 -22.71 28.74
C THR A 714 -29.71 -21.88 28.51
N LEU A 715 -29.70 -20.59 28.86
CA LEU A 715 -30.84 -19.70 28.66
C LEU A 715 -31.21 -19.57 27.18
N TRP A 716 -30.22 -19.41 26.30
CA TRP A 716 -30.43 -19.32 24.86
C TRP A 716 -31.05 -20.59 24.29
N LEU A 717 -30.58 -21.78 24.69
CA LEU A 717 -31.16 -23.06 24.27
C LEU A 717 -32.62 -23.21 24.73
N LEU A 718 -32.91 -22.85 25.99
CA LEU A 718 -34.27 -22.89 26.54
C LEU A 718 -35.21 -21.93 25.81
N ALA A 719 -34.76 -20.71 25.54
CA ALA A 719 -35.55 -19.70 24.83
C ALA A 719 -35.81 -20.10 23.37
N SER A 720 -34.81 -20.70 22.71
CA SER A 720 -34.91 -21.16 21.31
C SER A 720 -35.88 -22.34 21.16
N HIS A 721 -35.87 -23.30 22.10
CA HIS A 721 -36.80 -24.43 22.06
C HIS A 721 -38.26 -24.04 22.34
N ARG A 722 -38.51 -23.02 23.17
CA ARG A 722 -39.89 -22.55 23.44
C ARG A 722 -40.58 -21.94 22.22
N GLN A 723 -39.84 -21.45 21.23
CA GLN A 723 -40.43 -20.94 19.98
C GLN A 723 -40.95 -22.05 19.04
N HIS A 724 -40.51 -23.30 19.21
CA HIS A 724 -40.83 -24.41 18.29
C HIS A 724 -41.98 -25.31 18.78
N LEU A 725 -42.57 -25.06 19.96
CA LEU A 725 -43.75 -25.78 20.43
C LEU A 725 -45.02 -25.05 19.96
N PRO A 726 -45.85 -25.64 19.07
CA PRO A 726 -47.15 -25.07 18.77
C PRO A 726 -47.97 -25.05 20.06
N ARG A 727 -48.53 -23.88 20.40
CA ARG A 727 -49.45 -23.73 21.53
C ARG A 727 -50.64 -24.68 21.32
N THR A 728 -50.64 -25.84 21.96
CA THR A 728 -51.85 -26.64 22.10
C THR A 728 -52.84 -25.83 22.92
N GLY A 729 -53.98 -25.50 22.31
CA GLY A 729 -55.02 -24.64 22.87
C GLY A 729 -55.49 -25.11 24.24
N ARG A 730 -55.81 -24.13 25.11
CA ARG A 730 -56.51 -24.35 26.37
C ARG A 730 -57.79 -25.14 26.11
N LEU A 731 -57.89 -26.35 26.66
CA LEU A 731 -59.17 -26.99 26.93
C LEU A 731 -59.90 -26.11 27.95
N GLN A 732 -60.97 -25.45 27.50
CA GLN A 732 -61.96 -24.86 28.38
C GLN A 732 -62.68 -26.02 29.10
N CYS A 733 -62.57 -26.09 30.44
CA CYS A 733 -63.57 -26.76 31.24
C CYS A 733 -64.88 -25.97 31.09
N GLY A 734 -65.80 -26.49 30.30
CA GLY A 734 -67.19 -26.07 30.30
C GLY A 734 -67.93 -26.75 31.45
N SER A 735 -68.37 -25.95 32.42
CA SER A 735 -69.48 -26.26 33.30
C SER A 735 -70.78 -26.11 32.51
N LEU A 736 -71.63 -27.14 32.46
CA LEU A 736 -73.06 -27.05 32.15
C LEU A 736 -73.75 -28.26 32.81
N ASP A 737 -74.59 -27.93 33.80
CA ASP A 737 -75.78 -28.60 34.36
C ASP A 737 -75.78 -30.10 34.69
#